data_AF-A0A640XSH0-F1
#
_entry.id   AF-A0A640XSH0-F1
#
_cell.length_a   1.000
_cell.length_b   1.000
_cell.length_c   1.000
_cell.angle_alpha   90.00
_cell.angle_beta   90.00
_cell.angle_gamma   90.00
#
_symmetry.space_group_name_H-M   'P 1'
#
loop_
_entity.id
_entity.type
_entity.pdbx_description
1 polymer ?
#
loop_
_entity_poly.entity_id
_entity_poly.type
_entity_poly.pdbx_seq_one_letter_code
_entity_poly.pdbx_strand_id
1 'polypeptide(L)'
;MNKKFFISFIVLLVSHITFLSPQNAGLQSTESASTSVSNASIYNVDTIGTTYKEVFGQFGDNAERLYQQYGTFALEFLEEYKIEGLALLEKYGREMADLFPLLDHRDIFHLYNNPHNIINNLHIFSPKALADFYKSVGDEGLKYIASNPENFFLIRENKEKGFDLIKLANEKGDIVFPLAQKHGIVFAKLYDEDVLNIVMKFQEDGLLALKEYGEKAKTLFNLFIDDDTFYQVIKTYGHKQTIPIIYLFYNNKDFNSQLYNYLKTASAYEWITTWWYNTGTSTANRQGDVTVQRENARRAISLIFELGNDFMDRFEILDINNVKEEAITTITNKLRNFFISDVEKVSRKRIRQEDITLQDKLFAGLDILGLVPVGSGISRGAKLAVKGARFTKTTKGFSGLVHLTDDLVAAYGDDVIQFVAKYGDDGIKTLKATNGKILNLSQQYGDDVVRYVSQYGSTAGDVIERYGDDILTLAHKYGDDVIKYTTIYGEDGFRVIQKHGKDIVLLGSIYGDNVIKLSALYGDEVISYVSKYGTNGVKVIEKYGNNVIQMAKSHGDDVIKYVSMYGDDGLKLAGKGKAGLLVMRFLSPRVFAKCVKFIKYGLVASILLIFLTHPIAFLSGLISFLAWLFCTSPVLIIIILCFIAVFFLIKFLKNFKVFFRPFSLILRVLKRFV
;
A
#
# COMPACT_ATOMS: atom_id res chain seq x y z
N MET A 1 18.01 -29.08 -70.17
CA MET A 1 18.79 -28.14 -69.34
C MET A 1 18.11 -28.03 -67.98
N ASN A 2 18.75 -28.42 -66.87
CA ASN A 2 19.76 -27.70 -66.07
C ASN A 2 19.09 -26.63 -65.18
N LYS A 3 19.04 -26.82 -63.83
CA LYS A 3 20.11 -26.59 -62.82
C LYS A 3 20.41 -25.07 -62.69
N LYS A 4 20.68 -24.44 -61.54
CA LYS A 4 20.84 -24.78 -60.09
C LYS A 4 20.81 -23.42 -59.32
N PHE A 5 20.86 -23.24 -57.99
CA PHE A 5 20.93 -24.05 -56.76
C PHE A 5 20.52 -23.12 -55.59
N PHE A 6 19.84 -23.57 -54.52
CA PHE A 6 20.26 -23.39 -53.10
C PHE A 6 19.22 -23.90 -52.08
N ILE A 7 19.60 -24.93 -51.33
CA ILE A 7 19.06 -25.32 -50.02
C ILE A 7 20.31 -25.62 -49.17
N SER A 8 20.49 -24.93 -48.05
CA SER A 8 21.14 -25.44 -46.82
C SER A 8 21.46 -24.28 -45.87
N PHE A 9 20.75 -24.18 -44.75
CA PHE A 9 21.37 -24.03 -43.42
C PHE A 9 20.36 -24.40 -42.31
N ILE A 10 20.85 -24.53 -41.07
CA ILE A 10 20.10 -24.86 -39.83
C ILE A 10 19.74 -26.36 -39.66
N VAL A 11 20.73 -27.19 -39.31
CA VAL A 11 20.59 -28.30 -38.32
C VAL A 11 21.95 -28.50 -37.61
N LEU A 12 21.90 -28.93 -36.34
CA LEU A 12 23.01 -29.31 -35.43
C LEU A 12 23.74 -28.12 -34.76
N LEU A 13 24.08 -28.17 -33.46
CA LEU A 13 24.27 -29.34 -32.59
C LEU A 13 23.80 -29.09 -31.13
N VAL A 14 23.19 -30.10 -30.49
CA VAL A 14 23.06 -30.21 -29.00
C VAL A 14 23.24 -31.66 -28.56
N SER A 15 24.31 -31.93 -27.82
CA SER A 15 24.57 -33.05 -26.87
C SER A 15 26.06 -32.96 -26.46
N HIS A 16 26.54 -33.23 -25.24
CA HIS A 16 26.12 -34.11 -24.14
C HIS A 16 26.36 -33.45 -22.75
N ILE A 17 25.45 -33.55 -21.77
CA ILE A 17 25.35 -34.51 -20.63
C ILE A 17 26.32 -34.28 -19.42
N THR A 18 25.71 -33.83 -18.30
CA THR A 18 26.00 -33.94 -16.84
C THR A 18 27.34 -34.49 -16.29
N PHE A 19 27.89 -33.84 -15.25
CA PHE A 19 27.86 -34.32 -13.84
C PHE A 19 28.26 -33.21 -12.82
N LEU A 20 28.10 -33.47 -11.51
CA LEU A 20 28.23 -32.52 -10.39
C LEU A 20 29.60 -32.58 -9.65
N SER A 21 30.20 -31.41 -9.32
CA SER A 21 30.97 -31.05 -8.09
C SER A 21 32.18 -31.91 -7.59
N PRO A 22 33.04 -31.44 -6.64
CA PRO A 22 33.25 -30.09 -6.06
C PRO A 22 34.75 -29.65 -5.88
N GLN A 23 34.93 -28.41 -5.40
CA GLN A 23 36.03 -27.87 -4.53
C GLN A 23 37.53 -27.77 -4.96
N ASN A 24 38.01 -26.52 -4.91
CA ASN A 24 39.23 -25.96 -4.31
C ASN A 24 40.67 -26.35 -4.73
N ALA A 25 41.44 -25.25 -4.91
CA ALA A 25 42.85 -25.02 -4.58
C ALA A 25 43.97 -25.61 -5.47
N GLY A 26 44.90 -24.73 -5.89
CA GLY A 26 46.33 -25.08 -5.99
C GLY A 26 47.07 -24.69 -7.26
N LEU A 27 47.95 -23.67 -7.12
CA LEU A 27 49.25 -23.49 -7.80
C LEU A 27 49.36 -23.35 -9.35
N GLN A 28 49.84 -22.15 -9.72
CA GLN A 28 51.08 -21.91 -10.48
C GLN A 28 51.35 -22.61 -11.82
N SER A 29 51.21 -21.82 -12.89
CA SER A 29 52.24 -21.53 -13.92
C SER A 29 53.13 -22.66 -14.44
N THR A 30 53.05 -22.94 -15.75
CA THR A 30 54.20 -22.75 -16.67
C THR A 30 53.75 -22.68 -18.14
N GLU A 31 54.61 -22.04 -18.94
CA GLU A 31 54.60 -21.81 -20.40
C GLU A 31 54.17 -23.03 -21.25
N SER A 32 53.64 -22.92 -22.46
CA SER A 32 54.17 -22.13 -23.59
C SER A 32 53.18 -22.08 -24.77
N ALA A 33 53.27 -21.06 -25.62
CA ALA A 33 52.32 -20.81 -26.72
C ALA A 33 52.75 -21.38 -28.09
N SER A 34 51.78 -21.56 -29.00
CA SER A 34 52.01 -21.36 -30.45
C SER A 34 50.74 -21.02 -31.26
N THR A 35 50.67 -19.74 -31.67
CA THR A 35 50.16 -19.24 -32.97
C THR A 35 48.80 -19.69 -33.54
N SER A 36 47.89 -18.72 -33.73
CA SER A 36 47.75 -18.08 -35.06
C SER A 36 47.08 -16.70 -34.94
N VAL A 37 47.63 -15.71 -35.64
CA VAL A 37 47.19 -14.30 -35.56
C VAL A 37 46.29 -13.94 -36.74
N SER A 38 45.19 -13.24 -36.46
CA SER A 38 44.42 -12.49 -37.45
C SER A 38 44.97 -11.06 -37.59
N ASN A 39 45.77 -10.80 -38.63
CA ASN A 39 46.62 -9.60 -38.81
C ASN A 39 45.93 -8.22 -38.87
N ALA A 40 44.61 -8.12 -38.66
CA ALA A 40 43.89 -6.84 -38.59
C ALA A 40 43.83 -6.25 -37.16
N SER A 41 44.08 -7.06 -36.11
CA SER A 41 44.01 -6.61 -34.72
C SER A 41 45.34 -6.15 -34.12
N ILE A 42 46.48 -6.65 -34.59
CA ILE A 42 47.79 -6.31 -34.01
C ILE A 42 48.19 -4.85 -34.26
N TYR A 43 47.99 -4.32 -35.47
CA TYR A 43 48.38 -2.93 -35.79
C TYR A 43 47.69 -1.87 -34.91
N ASN A 44 46.45 -2.09 -34.47
CA ASN A 44 45.78 -1.17 -33.54
C ASN A 44 46.28 -1.33 -32.10
N VAL A 45 46.59 -2.54 -31.65
CA VAL A 45 47.07 -2.78 -30.27
C VAL A 45 48.47 -2.21 -30.05
N ASP A 46 49.40 -2.39 -31.00
CA ASP A 46 50.74 -1.79 -30.91
C ASP A 46 50.70 -0.25 -30.96
N THR A 47 49.80 0.33 -31.78
CA THR A 47 49.66 1.79 -31.86
C THR A 47 49.06 2.37 -30.58
N ILE A 48 47.98 1.78 -30.06
CA ILE A 48 47.30 2.28 -28.85
C ILE A 48 48.15 2.06 -27.59
N GLY A 49 48.86 0.92 -27.50
CA GLY A 49 49.81 0.65 -26.43
C GLY A 49 51.06 1.54 -26.44
N THR A 50 51.44 2.09 -27.61
CA THR A 50 52.52 3.08 -27.70
C THR A 50 52.03 4.51 -27.46
N THR A 51 50.83 4.88 -27.91
CA THR A 51 50.21 6.19 -27.63
C THR A 51 49.91 6.37 -26.14
N TYR A 52 49.19 5.45 -25.51
CA TYR A 52 48.77 5.55 -24.09
C TYR A 52 49.71 4.83 -23.13
N LYS A 53 50.99 4.71 -23.48
CA LYS A 53 52.01 3.95 -22.73
C LYS A 53 52.11 4.37 -21.26
N GLU A 54 51.97 5.67 -20.98
CA GLU A 54 52.01 6.20 -19.62
C GLU A 54 50.76 5.81 -18.81
N VAL A 55 49.57 5.82 -19.44
CA VAL A 55 48.31 5.39 -18.82
C VAL A 55 48.35 3.90 -18.48
N PHE A 56 48.78 3.05 -19.41
CA PHE A 56 48.98 1.61 -19.15
C PHE A 56 50.06 1.36 -18.09
N GLY A 57 51.15 2.14 -18.09
CA GLY A 57 52.19 2.06 -17.06
C GLY A 57 51.71 2.47 -15.67
N GLN A 58 50.78 3.44 -15.58
CA GLN A 58 50.24 3.95 -14.31
C GLN A 58 49.10 3.09 -13.74
N PHE A 59 48.24 2.52 -14.59
CA PHE A 59 47.00 1.84 -14.17
C PHE A 59 46.97 0.33 -14.48
N GLY A 60 47.93 -0.18 -15.27
CA GLY A 60 48.11 -1.61 -15.54
C GLY A 60 46.84 -2.31 -16.03
N ASP A 61 46.55 -3.48 -15.46
CA ASP A 61 45.39 -4.33 -15.75
C ASP A 61 44.05 -3.57 -15.71
N ASN A 62 43.93 -2.50 -14.91
CA ASN A 62 42.72 -1.67 -14.87
C ASN A 62 42.54 -0.85 -16.15
N ALA A 63 43.61 -0.26 -16.70
CA ALA A 63 43.55 0.44 -17.98
C ALA A 63 43.27 -0.54 -19.13
N GLU A 64 43.87 -1.74 -19.12
CA GLU A 64 43.57 -2.76 -20.12
C GLU A 64 42.11 -3.20 -20.07
N ARG A 65 41.58 -3.52 -18.89
CA ARG A 65 40.18 -3.92 -18.71
C ARG A 65 39.20 -2.81 -19.10
N LEU A 66 39.45 -1.57 -18.68
CA LEU A 66 38.58 -0.43 -18.99
C LEU A 66 38.63 -0.07 -20.49
N TYR A 67 39.80 -0.17 -21.13
CA TYR A 67 39.93 -0.02 -22.58
C TYR A 67 39.17 -1.13 -23.34
N GLN A 68 39.26 -2.39 -22.91
CA GLN A 68 38.49 -3.48 -23.50
C GLN A 68 36.97 -3.30 -23.34
N GLN A 69 36.52 -2.59 -22.30
CA GLN A 69 35.10 -2.35 -22.00
C GLN A 69 34.53 -1.09 -22.65
N TYR A 70 35.31 -0.01 -22.75
CA TYR A 70 34.84 1.34 -23.10
C TYR A 70 35.65 2.03 -24.21
N GLY A 71 36.67 1.37 -24.78
CA GLY A 71 37.48 1.92 -25.87
C GLY A 71 38.43 3.04 -25.44
N THR A 72 38.87 3.86 -26.40
CA THR A 72 39.88 4.92 -26.16
C THR A 72 39.40 6.00 -25.19
N PHE A 73 38.09 6.25 -25.10
CA PHE A 73 37.47 7.13 -24.10
C PHE A 73 37.99 6.85 -22.68
N ALA A 74 38.09 5.58 -22.27
CA ALA A 74 38.60 5.24 -20.94
C ALA A 74 40.09 5.55 -20.77
N LEU A 75 40.90 5.46 -21.83
CA LEU A 75 42.32 5.80 -21.79
C LEU A 75 42.52 7.32 -21.73
N GLU A 76 41.82 8.06 -22.59
CA GLU A 76 41.80 9.53 -22.64
C GLU A 76 41.34 10.11 -21.29
N PHE A 77 40.26 9.57 -20.71
CA PHE A 77 39.73 10.01 -19.42
C PHE A 77 40.65 9.64 -18.22
N LEU A 78 41.35 8.49 -18.27
CA LEU A 78 42.37 8.13 -17.27
C LEU A 78 43.63 8.99 -17.37
N GLU A 79 44.03 9.41 -18.58
CA GLU A 79 45.16 10.30 -18.81
C GLU A 79 44.92 11.68 -18.17
N GLU A 80 43.72 12.23 -18.38
CA GLU A 80 43.32 13.56 -17.90
C GLU A 80 43.00 13.56 -16.38
N TYR A 81 42.16 12.63 -15.89
CA TYR A 81 41.60 12.65 -14.52
C TYR A 81 42.22 11.62 -13.56
N LYS A 82 43.12 10.77 -14.03
CA LYS A 82 43.98 9.89 -13.22
C LYS A 82 43.18 9.04 -12.20
N ILE A 83 43.52 9.14 -10.91
CA ILE A 83 42.95 8.29 -9.84
C ILE A 83 41.46 8.60 -9.62
N GLU A 84 41.07 9.88 -9.73
CA GLU A 84 39.65 10.29 -9.66
C GLU A 84 38.90 9.78 -10.89
N GLY A 85 39.52 9.86 -12.07
CA GLY A 85 39.01 9.28 -13.31
C GLY A 85 38.76 7.77 -13.22
N LEU A 86 39.72 7.03 -12.64
CA LEU A 86 39.58 5.59 -12.38
C LEU A 86 38.39 5.31 -11.46
N ALA A 87 38.28 6.02 -10.33
CA ALA A 87 37.18 5.81 -9.37
C ALA A 87 35.79 6.05 -9.98
N LEU A 88 35.66 7.01 -10.90
CA LEU A 88 34.43 7.26 -11.64
C LEU A 88 34.15 6.19 -12.70
N LEU A 89 35.15 5.80 -13.50
CA LEU A 89 35.01 4.76 -14.52
C LEU A 89 34.67 3.37 -13.94
N GLU A 90 35.21 3.05 -12.76
CA GLU A 90 34.87 1.84 -12.01
C GLU A 90 33.40 1.80 -11.57
N LYS A 91 32.81 2.98 -11.31
CA LYS A 91 31.47 3.11 -10.74
C LYS A 91 30.37 3.38 -11.77
N TYR A 92 30.69 4.09 -12.85
CA TYR A 92 29.75 4.61 -13.85
C TYR A 92 30.28 4.55 -15.29
N GLY A 93 31.31 3.74 -15.56
CA GLY A 93 32.04 3.78 -16.84
C GLY A 93 31.18 3.53 -18.08
N ARG A 94 30.09 2.76 -17.97
CA ARG A 94 29.13 2.56 -19.07
C ARG A 94 28.36 3.83 -19.37
N GLU A 95 27.76 4.43 -18.34
CA GLU A 95 26.94 5.63 -18.45
C GLU A 95 27.77 6.84 -18.91
N MET A 96 29.02 6.92 -18.45
CA MET A 96 30.00 7.92 -18.90
C MET A 96 30.40 7.71 -20.37
N ALA A 97 30.66 6.47 -20.79
CA ALA A 97 30.99 6.16 -22.19
C ALA A 97 29.79 6.39 -23.14
N ASP A 98 28.57 6.09 -22.70
CA ASP A 98 27.33 6.33 -23.46
C ASP A 98 27.03 7.84 -23.63
N LEU A 99 27.57 8.70 -22.76
CA LEU A 99 27.51 10.16 -22.88
C LEU A 99 28.61 10.74 -23.77
N PHE A 100 29.65 9.99 -24.12
CA PHE A 100 30.65 10.41 -25.10
C PHE A 100 30.21 10.02 -26.53
N PRO A 101 30.35 10.88 -27.56
CA PRO A 101 30.88 12.24 -27.57
C PRO A 101 29.77 13.31 -27.46
N LEU A 102 28.66 13.02 -26.79
CA LEU A 102 27.56 13.98 -26.61
C LEU A 102 27.95 15.08 -25.62
N LEU A 103 28.74 14.75 -24.61
CA LEU A 103 29.48 15.65 -23.71
C LEU A 103 30.99 15.43 -23.89
N ASP A 104 31.80 16.43 -23.55
CA ASP A 104 33.25 16.28 -23.52
C ASP A 104 33.72 15.65 -22.18
N HIS A 105 34.99 15.24 -22.12
CA HIS A 105 35.56 14.58 -20.94
C HIS A 105 35.44 15.45 -19.68
N ARG A 106 35.50 16.78 -19.80
CA ARG A 106 35.39 17.73 -18.69
C ARG A 106 33.96 17.84 -18.16
N ASP A 107 32.98 17.95 -19.04
CA ASP A 107 31.56 17.97 -18.69
C ASP A 107 31.14 16.64 -18.04
N ILE A 108 31.60 15.51 -18.58
CA ILE A 108 31.39 14.19 -17.99
C ILE A 108 32.05 14.11 -16.59
N PHE A 109 33.28 14.60 -16.45
CA PHE A 109 33.94 14.62 -15.14
C PHE A 109 33.19 15.47 -14.11
N HIS A 110 32.80 16.71 -14.45
CA HIS A 110 32.03 17.58 -13.55
C HIS A 110 30.67 16.98 -13.17
N LEU A 111 29.98 16.34 -14.12
CA LEU A 111 28.70 15.66 -13.90
C LEU A 111 28.80 14.55 -12.83
N TYR A 112 29.80 13.68 -12.95
CA TYR A 112 29.94 12.47 -12.13
C TYR A 112 30.75 12.68 -10.83
N ASN A 113 31.58 13.72 -10.76
CA ASN A 113 32.38 14.04 -9.56
C ASN A 113 31.63 14.95 -8.56
N ASN A 114 30.46 15.49 -8.89
CA ASN A 114 29.71 16.38 -7.99
C ASN A 114 28.96 15.57 -6.90
N PRO A 115 29.28 15.73 -5.59
CA PRO A 115 28.65 14.97 -4.51
C PRO A 115 27.17 15.33 -4.25
N HIS A 116 26.67 16.44 -4.81
CA HIS A 116 25.25 16.83 -4.70
C HIS A 116 24.38 16.18 -5.79
N ASN A 117 24.98 15.60 -6.82
CA ASN A 117 24.23 14.83 -7.81
C ASN A 117 23.96 13.42 -7.26
N ILE A 118 22.72 13.14 -6.89
CA ILE A 118 22.27 11.78 -6.53
C ILE A 118 22.07 10.99 -7.83
N ILE A 119 23.17 10.61 -8.48
CA ILE A 119 23.25 10.05 -9.85
C ILE A 119 22.39 8.80 -10.05
N ASN A 120 21.99 8.11 -8.96
CA ASN A 120 21.19 6.89 -8.96
C ASN A 120 19.94 6.93 -9.87
N ASN A 121 19.32 8.09 -10.13
CA ASN A 121 18.13 8.20 -10.98
C ASN A 121 18.42 8.75 -12.40
N LEU A 122 19.64 9.21 -12.70
CA LEU A 122 19.96 9.80 -14.00
C LEU A 122 19.97 8.79 -15.16
N HIS A 123 20.17 7.49 -14.85
CA HIS A 123 20.10 6.39 -15.81
C HIS A 123 18.71 6.21 -16.47
N ILE A 124 17.66 6.86 -15.94
CA ILE A 124 16.31 6.84 -16.49
C ILE A 124 16.23 7.66 -17.80
N PHE A 125 17.10 8.64 -17.96
CA PHE A 125 17.16 9.48 -19.17
C PHE A 125 18.05 8.84 -20.23
N SER A 126 17.68 8.97 -21.51
CA SER A 126 18.60 8.57 -22.58
C SER A 126 19.83 9.49 -22.58
N PRO A 127 21.04 8.99 -22.94
CA PRO A 127 22.26 9.80 -22.90
C PRO A 127 22.14 11.11 -23.68
N LYS A 128 21.43 11.10 -24.81
CA LYS A 128 21.11 12.31 -25.58
C LYS A 128 20.20 13.28 -24.82
N ALA A 129 19.15 12.80 -24.16
CA ALA A 129 18.26 13.68 -23.39
C ALA A 129 18.98 14.31 -22.19
N LEU A 130 19.85 13.55 -21.53
CA LEU A 130 20.66 14.03 -20.41
C LEU A 130 21.72 15.06 -20.86
N ALA A 131 22.44 14.78 -21.95
CA ALA A 131 23.41 15.71 -22.54
C ALA A 131 22.77 17.00 -23.05
N ASP A 132 21.64 16.91 -23.77
CA ASP A 132 20.88 18.08 -24.25
C ASP A 132 20.38 18.94 -23.06
N PHE A 133 19.95 18.31 -21.96
CA PHE A 133 19.49 18.99 -20.75
C PHE A 133 20.64 19.69 -20.02
N TYR A 134 21.75 18.99 -19.74
CA TYR A 134 22.93 19.54 -19.08
C TYR A 134 23.48 20.75 -19.86
N LYS A 135 23.61 20.67 -21.19
CA LYS A 135 23.99 21.82 -22.04
C LYS A 135 23.00 23.00 -21.98
N SER A 136 21.76 22.77 -21.55
CA SER A 136 20.71 23.80 -21.54
C SER A 136 20.56 24.53 -20.20
N VAL A 137 20.82 23.87 -19.06
CA VAL A 137 20.62 24.39 -17.69
C VAL A 137 21.78 24.14 -16.72
N GLY A 138 22.86 23.47 -17.14
CA GLY A 138 24.04 23.19 -16.30
C GLY A 138 23.82 22.12 -15.24
N ASP A 139 24.77 22.02 -14.31
CA ASP A 139 24.75 21.10 -13.18
C ASP A 139 23.71 21.50 -12.10
N GLU A 140 23.46 22.80 -11.90
CA GLU A 140 22.44 23.30 -10.96
C GLU A 140 21.04 22.72 -11.22
N GLY A 141 20.68 22.48 -12.49
CA GLY A 141 19.40 21.88 -12.85
C GLY A 141 19.34 20.36 -12.63
N LEU A 142 20.49 19.68 -12.59
CA LEU A 142 20.54 18.22 -12.56
C LEU A 142 20.18 17.62 -11.21
N LYS A 143 20.58 18.25 -10.10
CA LYS A 143 20.21 17.80 -8.75
C LYS A 143 18.69 17.63 -8.58
N TYR A 144 17.90 18.50 -9.22
CA TYR A 144 16.45 18.48 -9.13
C TYR A 144 15.80 17.35 -9.95
N ILE A 145 16.37 16.97 -11.09
CA ILE A 145 15.89 15.79 -11.86
C ILE A 145 16.43 14.48 -11.30
N ALA A 146 17.57 14.52 -10.61
CA ALA A 146 18.13 13.39 -9.88
C ALA A 146 17.25 13.03 -8.67
N SER A 147 16.77 14.01 -7.90
CA SER A 147 15.83 13.78 -6.79
C SER A 147 14.44 13.36 -7.28
N ASN A 148 13.92 13.99 -8.33
CA ASN A 148 12.63 13.63 -8.94
C ASN A 148 12.67 13.77 -10.48
N PRO A 149 12.70 12.65 -11.23
CA PRO A 149 12.77 12.68 -12.69
C PRO A 149 11.66 13.45 -13.41
N GLU A 150 10.48 13.62 -12.80
CA GLU A 150 9.38 14.39 -13.39
C GLU A 150 9.70 15.88 -13.56
N ASN A 151 10.60 16.42 -12.72
CA ASN A 151 11.06 17.81 -12.80
C ASN A 151 11.69 18.15 -14.17
N PHE A 152 12.21 17.14 -14.89
CA PHE A 152 12.74 17.29 -16.24
C PHE A 152 11.74 17.95 -17.20
N PHE A 153 10.46 17.58 -17.12
CA PHE A 153 9.44 18.13 -18.01
C PHE A 153 9.14 19.60 -17.70
N LEU A 154 9.03 19.95 -16.42
CA LEU A 154 8.77 21.31 -15.95
C LEU A 154 9.92 22.27 -16.29
N ILE A 155 11.17 21.84 -16.11
CA ILE A 155 12.36 22.63 -16.45
C ILE A 155 12.50 22.80 -17.96
N ARG A 156 12.16 21.77 -18.76
CA ARG A 156 12.34 21.76 -20.22
C ARG A 156 11.25 22.49 -21.00
N GLU A 157 10.05 22.67 -20.44
CA GLU A 157 8.89 23.24 -21.14
C GLU A 157 9.19 24.61 -21.79
N ASN A 158 9.96 25.46 -21.11
CA ASN A 158 10.43 26.73 -21.64
C ASN A 158 11.77 27.09 -20.97
N LYS A 159 12.81 27.34 -21.78
CA LYS A 159 14.19 27.56 -21.29
C LYS A 159 14.30 28.71 -20.28
N GLU A 160 13.62 29.83 -20.50
CA GLU A 160 13.64 30.98 -19.58
C GLU A 160 12.91 30.65 -18.27
N LYS A 161 11.74 29.99 -18.37
CA LYS A 161 10.99 29.53 -17.19
C LYS A 161 11.74 28.46 -16.39
N GLY A 162 12.51 27.60 -17.05
CA GLY A 162 13.31 26.55 -16.41
C GLY A 162 14.43 27.12 -15.54
N PHE A 163 15.18 28.11 -16.05
CA PHE A 163 16.16 28.84 -15.24
C PHE A 163 15.52 29.60 -14.07
N ASP A 164 14.40 30.27 -14.32
CA ASP A 164 13.62 30.95 -13.26
C ASP A 164 13.14 29.97 -12.17
N LEU A 165 12.72 28.77 -12.55
CA LEU A 165 12.28 27.70 -11.65
C LEU A 165 13.45 27.15 -10.82
N ILE A 166 14.60 26.86 -11.45
CA ILE A 166 15.82 26.42 -10.76
C ILE A 166 16.29 27.48 -9.77
N LYS A 167 16.35 28.76 -10.18
CA LYS A 167 16.72 29.86 -9.30
C LYS A 167 15.78 30.00 -8.11
N LEU A 168 14.47 29.88 -8.33
CA LEU A 168 13.47 29.96 -7.27
C LEU A 168 13.55 28.76 -6.31
N ALA A 169 13.85 27.56 -6.81
CA ALA A 169 14.10 26.37 -5.99
C ALA A 169 15.45 26.44 -5.23
N ASN A 170 16.46 27.11 -5.76
CA ASN A 170 17.71 27.42 -5.04
C ASN A 170 17.46 28.39 -3.88
N GLU A 171 16.47 29.30 -4.01
CA GLU A 171 16.12 30.30 -2.99
C GLU A 171 15.16 29.75 -1.92
N LYS A 172 14.16 28.94 -2.32
CA LYS A 172 13.02 28.51 -1.47
C LYS A 172 12.89 26.99 -1.31
N GLY A 173 13.88 26.22 -1.76
CA GLY A 173 13.91 24.76 -1.69
C GLY A 173 13.06 24.02 -2.74
N ASP A 174 13.16 22.68 -2.72
CA ASP A 174 12.53 21.75 -3.67
C ASP A 174 10.99 21.85 -3.71
N ILE A 175 10.36 22.42 -2.67
CA ILE A 175 8.91 22.65 -2.58
C ILE A 175 8.34 23.47 -3.74
N VAL A 176 9.17 24.26 -4.41
CA VAL A 176 8.79 25.06 -5.58
C VAL A 176 8.33 24.18 -6.75
N PHE A 177 8.86 22.97 -6.92
CA PHE A 177 8.50 22.09 -8.05
C PHE A 177 7.03 21.61 -8.03
N PRO A 178 6.52 20.96 -6.97
CA PRO A 178 5.11 20.55 -6.91
C PRO A 178 4.15 21.75 -6.93
N LEU A 179 4.55 22.89 -6.36
CA LEU A 179 3.76 24.13 -6.42
C LEU A 179 3.72 24.74 -7.83
N ALA A 180 4.84 24.73 -8.55
CA ALA A 180 4.90 25.16 -9.94
C ALA A 180 4.07 24.25 -10.85
N GLN A 181 4.06 22.94 -10.60
CA GLN A 181 3.23 21.96 -11.32
C GLN A 181 1.73 22.20 -11.10
N LYS A 182 1.30 22.48 -9.86
CA LYS A 182 -0.12 22.61 -9.49
C LYS A 182 -0.70 24.02 -9.69
N HIS A 183 0.10 25.06 -9.45
CA HIS A 183 -0.36 26.46 -9.41
C HIS A 183 0.44 27.41 -10.33
N GLY A 184 1.47 26.91 -11.02
CA GLY A 184 2.36 27.69 -11.89
C GLY A 184 3.47 28.42 -11.14
N ILE A 185 4.61 28.63 -11.81
CA ILE A 185 5.82 29.26 -11.23
C ILE A 185 5.52 30.65 -10.64
N VAL A 186 4.61 31.41 -11.25
CA VAL A 186 4.21 32.75 -10.78
C VAL A 186 3.65 32.70 -9.36
N PHE A 187 2.89 31.65 -9.00
CA PHE A 187 2.37 31.47 -7.65
C PHE A 187 3.51 31.32 -6.63
N ALA A 188 4.49 30.46 -6.90
CA ALA A 188 5.64 30.25 -6.02
C ALA A 188 6.57 31.47 -5.91
N LYS A 189 6.56 32.38 -6.90
CA LYS A 189 7.27 33.66 -6.81
C LYS A 189 6.61 34.64 -5.83
N LEU A 190 5.28 34.66 -5.74
CA LEU A 190 4.50 35.67 -5.00
C LEU A 190 4.54 35.52 -3.47
N TYR A 191 4.86 34.33 -2.94
CA TYR A 191 4.78 34.02 -1.51
C TYR A 191 6.11 33.57 -0.93
N ASP A 192 6.30 33.74 0.38
CA ASP A 192 7.49 33.28 1.12
C ASP A 192 7.43 31.77 1.43
N GLU A 193 8.55 31.20 1.85
CA GLU A 193 8.67 29.75 2.11
C GLU A 193 7.65 29.25 3.15
N ASP A 194 7.41 30.03 4.22
CA ASP A 194 6.37 29.75 5.22
C ASP A 194 4.99 29.56 4.55
N VAL A 195 4.53 30.54 3.74
CA VAL A 195 3.23 30.45 3.09
C VAL A 195 3.19 29.30 2.08
N LEU A 196 4.28 29.03 1.36
CA LEU A 196 4.37 27.89 0.44
C LEU A 196 4.25 26.55 1.18
N ASN A 197 4.88 26.40 2.36
CA ASN A 197 4.73 25.25 3.25
C ASN A 197 3.27 25.08 3.72
N ILE A 198 2.62 26.16 4.14
CA ILE A 198 1.20 26.15 4.55
C ILE A 198 0.30 25.72 3.38
N VAL A 199 0.51 26.26 2.18
CA VAL A 199 -0.30 25.93 1.00
C VAL A 199 -0.06 24.49 0.54
N MET A 200 1.15 23.94 0.69
CA MET A 200 1.38 22.52 0.37
C MET A 200 0.58 21.58 1.27
N LYS A 201 0.55 21.81 2.59
CA LYS A 201 -0.17 20.94 3.52
C LYS A 201 -1.68 21.21 3.55
N PHE A 202 -2.09 22.48 3.66
CA PHE A 202 -3.49 22.90 3.87
C PHE A 202 -4.19 23.37 2.59
N GLN A 203 -3.50 23.45 1.45
CA GLN A 203 -4.07 23.74 0.13
C GLN A 203 -4.87 25.05 0.11
N GLU A 204 -6.04 25.04 -0.53
CA GLU A 204 -6.93 26.20 -0.65
C GLU A 204 -7.38 26.73 0.72
N ASP A 205 -7.61 25.85 1.70
CA ASP A 205 -8.00 26.25 3.06
C ASP A 205 -6.92 27.10 3.76
N GLY A 206 -5.66 26.72 3.59
CA GLY A 206 -4.51 27.47 4.10
C GLY A 206 -4.36 28.84 3.41
N LEU A 207 -4.47 28.88 2.08
CA LEU A 207 -4.36 30.13 1.32
C LEU A 207 -5.49 31.11 1.64
N LEU A 208 -6.73 30.62 1.76
CA LEU A 208 -7.89 31.42 2.14
C LEU A 208 -7.77 31.94 3.58
N ALA A 209 -7.34 31.09 4.52
CA ALA A 209 -7.08 31.51 5.89
C ALA A 209 -6.01 32.61 6.00
N LEU A 210 -4.92 32.50 5.23
CA LEU A 210 -3.88 33.54 5.14
C LEU A 210 -4.41 34.83 4.51
N LYS A 211 -5.26 34.74 3.49
CA LYS A 211 -5.90 35.91 2.87
C LYS A 211 -6.89 36.61 3.81
N GLU A 212 -7.61 35.86 4.64
CA GLU A 212 -8.67 36.36 5.53
C GLU A 212 -8.12 36.85 6.89
N TYR A 213 -7.10 36.19 7.44
CA TYR A 213 -6.57 36.47 8.79
C TYR A 213 -5.08 36.89 8.84
N GLY A 214 -4.35 36.85 7.72
CA GLY A 214 -2.96 37.32 7.61
C GLY A 214 -2.02 36.64 8.61
N GLU A 215 -1.19 37.44 9.28
CA GLU A 215 -0.21 37.00 10.29
C GLU A 215 -0.81 36.13 11.40
N LYS A 216 -2.10 36.27 11.71
CA LYS A 216 -2.78 35.46 12.73
C LYS A 216 -2.93 34.02 12.30
N ALA A 217 -3.32 33.80 11.04
CA ALA A 217 -3.29 32.49 10.41
C ALA A 217 -1.85 32.00 10.29
N LYS A 218 -0.93 32.81 9.73
CA LYS A 218 0.49 32.43 9.53
C LYS A 218 1.13 31.94 10.83
N THR A 219 0.92 32.64 11.94
CA THR A 219 1.38 32.26 13.28
C THR A 219 0.86 30.88 13.70
N LEU A 220 -0.44 30.64 13.60
CA LEU A 220 -1.03 29.35 14.01
C LEU A 220 -0.58 28.21 13.10
N PHE A 221 -0.60 28.41 11.78
CA PHE A 221 -0.14 27.36 10.86
C PHE A 221 1.33 27.03 11.08
N ASN A 222 2.22 28.01 11.27
CA ASN A 222 3.64 27.74 11.57
C ASN A 222 3.82 27.02 12.93
N LEU A 223 3.01 27.32 13.95
CA LEU A 223 3.07 26.64 15.26
C LEU A 223 2.56 25.20 15.25
N PHE A 224 1.68 24.85 14.31
CA PHE A 224 0.95 23.58 14.26
C PHE A 224 1.03 22.89 12.90
N ILE A 225 2.01 23.24 12.06
CA ILE A 225 2.12 22.68 10.70
C ILE A 225 2.22 21.15 10.74
N ASP A 226 2.93 20.59 11.73
CA ASP A 226 3.10 19.16 11.93
C ASP A 226 2.04 18.51 12.86
N ASP A 227 1.05 19.26 13.35
CA ASP A 227 0.00 18.71 14.22
C ASP A 227 -1.18 18.19 13.38
N ASP A 228 -1.30 16.86 13.28
CA ASP A 228 -2.37 16.22 12.51
C ASP A 228 -3.77 16.53 13.08
N THR A 229 -3.88 16.82 14.39
CA THR A 229 -5.16 17.22 15.01
C THR A 229 -5.58 18.58 14.49
N PHE A 230 -4.63 19.53 14.38
CA PHE A 230 -4.88 20.83 13.78
C PHE A 230 -5.26 20.70 12.30
N TYR A 231 -4.58 19.83 11.54
CA TYR A 231 -4.97 19.53 10.16
C TYR A 231 -6.41 19.04 10.04
N GLN A 232 -6.82 18.06 10.85
CA GLN A 232 -8.20 17.56 10.86
C GLN A 232 -9.19 18.66 11.26
N VAL A 233 -8.89 19.47 12.28
CA VAL A 233 -9.76 20.58 12.72
C VAL A 233 -9.99 21.60 11.59
N ILE A 234 -8.92 22.06 10.91
CA ILE A 234 -9.05 22.98 9.79
C ILE A 234 -9.84 22.34 8.64
N LYS A 235 -9.62 21.04 8.36
CA LYS A 235 -10.27 20.34 7.24
C LYS A 235 -11.75 20.03 7.50
N THR A 236 -12.13 19.75 8.74
CA THR A 236 -13.50 19.39 9.13
C THR A 236 -14.40 20.60 9.34
N TYR A 237 -13.91 21.64 10.03
CA TYR A 237 -14.72 22.80 10.43
C TYR A 237 -14.41 24.08 9.63
N GLY A 238 -13.37 24.06 8.79
CA GLY A 238 -12.98 25.18 7.95
C GLY A 238 -12.25 26.29 8.72
N HIS A 239 -11.39 27.03 8.01
CA HIS A 239 -10.58 28.09 8.59
C HIS A 239 -11.40 29.24 9.21
N LYS A 240 -12.59 29.53 8.65
CA LYS A 240 -13.44 30.66 9.05
C LYS A 240 -13.93 30.61 10.49
N GLN A 241 -14.23 29.40 10.96
CA GLN A 241 -14.71 29.20 12.31
C GLN A 241 -13.54 28.93 13.28
N THR A 242 -12.56 28.15 12.84
CA THR A 242 -11.49 27.61 13.70
C THR A 242 -10.38 28.63 14.00
N ILE A 243 -9.88 29.36 13.01
CA ILE A 243 -8.72 30.27 13.18
C ILE A 243 -9.01 31.39 14.21
N PRO A 244 -10.17 32.07 14.21
CA PRO A 244 -10.49 33.08 15.22
C PRO A 244 -10.48 32.53 16.65
N ILE A 245 -11.02 31.32 16.84
CA ILE A 245 -11.16 30.68 18.17
C ILE A 245 -9.80 30.21 18.68
N ILE A 246 -9.02 29.51 17.85
CA ILE A 246 -7.68 29.06 18.22
C ILE A 246 -6.76 30.26 18.50
N TYR A 247 -6.85 31.34 17.71
CA TYR A 247 -6.07 32.55 17.94
C TYR A 247 -6.50 33.31 19.20
N LEU A 248 -7.78 33.27 19.56
CA LEU A 248 -8.27 33.84 20.82
C LEU A 248 -7.60 33.16 22.02
N PHE A 249 -7.49 31.83 22.03
CA PHE A 249 -6.79 31.10 23.08
C PHE A 249 -5.27 31.34 23.04
N TYR A 250 -4.67 31.41 21.86
CA TYR A 250 -3.27 31.79 21.67
C TYR A 250 -2.94 33.13 22.34
N ASN A 251 -3.77 34.16 22.12
CA ASN A 251 -3.49 35.52 22.54
C ASN A 251 -3.90 35.82 24.00
N ASN A 252 -4.94 35.17 24.52
CA ASN A 252 -5.61 35.61 25.75
C ASN A 252 -5.09 34.91 27.03
N LYS A 253 -4.14 35.57 27.70
CA LYS A 253 -3.54 35.10 28.98
C LYS A 253 -4.53 35.11 30.15
N ASP A 254 -5.47 36.06 30.16
CA ASP A 254 -6.42 36.24 31.27
C ASP A 254 -7.56 35.21 31.25
N PHE A 255 -7.94 34.73 30.06
CA PHE A 255 -8.94 33.66 29.95
C PHE A 255 -8.52 32.43 30.75
N ASN A 256 -7.26 31.98 30.57
CA ASN A 256 -6.74 30.85 31.32
C ASN A 256 -6.58 31.13 32.82
N SER A 257 -6.19 32.34 33.23
CA SER A 257 -6.04 32.65 34.67
C SER A 257 -7.39 32.69 35.39
N GLN A 258 -8.43 33.25 34.76
CA GLN A 258 -9.79 33.29 35.28
C GLN A 258 -10.43 31.90 35.29
N LEU A 259 -10.31 31.14 34.20
CA LEU A 259 -10.81 29.77 34.10
C LEU A 259 -10.11 28.84 35.11
N TYR A 260 -8.78 28.91 35.22
CA TYR A 260 -8.00 28.15 36.20
C TYR A 260 -8.43 28.45 37.64
N ASN A 261 -8.61 29.73 37.99
CA ASN A 261 -9.08 30.13 39.32
C ASN A 261 -10.52 29.66 39.59
N TYR A 262 -11.38 29.64 38.57
CA TYR A 262 -12.74 29.11 38.69
C TYR A 262 -12.74 27.60 38.97
N LEU A 263 -12.07 26.84 38.12
CA LEU A 263 -12.01 25.38 38.16
C LEU A 263 -11.29 24.84 39.41
N LYS A 264 -10.28 25.56 39.91
CA LYS A 264 -9.57 25.24 41.17
C LYS A 264 -10.46 25.25 42.41
N THR A 265 -11.64 25.87 42.35
CA THR A 265 -12.60 25.88 43.48
C THR A 265 -13.71 24.83 43.39
N ALA A 266 -13.66 23.97 42.36
CA ALA A 266 -14.56 22.83 42.18
C ALA A 266 -13.78 21.50 42.33
N SER A 267 -14.47 20.41 42.70
CA SER A 267 -13.89 19.06 42.60
C SER A 267 -13.63 18.63 41.15
N ALA A 268 -14.02 19.45 40.17
CA ALA A 268 -13.62 19.32 38.78
C ALA A 268 -12.10 19.55 38.56
N TYR A 269 -11.38 20.08 39.54
CA TYR A 269 -9.96 20.41 39.40
C TYR A 269 -9.09 19.21 39.00
N GLU A 270 -9.24 18.04 39.62
CA GLU A 270 -8.37 16.89 39.32
C GLU A 270 -8.58 16.35 37.89
N TRP A 271 -9.82 16.18 37.43
CA TRP A 271 -10.06 15.66 36.07
C TRP A 271 -9.74 16.69 34.98
N ILE A 272 -10.07 17.99 35.17
CA ILE A 272 -9.73 19.01 34.18
C ILE A 272 -8.22 19.27 34.19
N THR A 273 -7.52 19.27 35.32
CA THR A 273 -6.05 19.38 35.28
C THR A 273 -5.40 18.18 34.60
N THR A 274 -5.94 16.98 34.80
CA THR A 274 -5.48 15.75 34.10
C THR A 274 -5.65 15.87 32.58
N TRP A 275 -6.82 16.33 32.11
CA TRP A 275 -7.13 16.46 30.68
C TRP A 275 -6.45 17.69 30.02
N TRP A 276 -6.42 18.84 30.70
CA TRP A 276 -5.92 20.13 30.20
C TRP A 276 -4.39 20.27 30.29
N TYR A 277 -3.70 19.42 31.05
CA TYR A 277 -2.23 19.43 31.23
C TYR A 277 -1.56 18.05 31.04
N ASN A 278 -2.31 17.01 30.64
CA ASN A 278 -1.86 15.65 30.29
C ASN A 278 -0.68 15.09 31.13
N THR A 279 -0.96 14.84 32.41
CA THR A 279 -0.11 14.19 33.44
C THR A 279 1.42 14.28 33.29
N GLY A 280 2.02 15.23 33.99
CA GLY A 280 3.47 15.27 34.24
C GLY A 280 3.86 16.59 34.89
N THR A 281 4.47 16.55 36.07
CA THR A 281 4.81 17.73 36.87
C THR A 281 5.56 18.81 36.08
N SER A 282 4.83 19.84 35.65
CA SER A 282 5.39 21.17 35.39
C SER A 282 4.89 22.10 36.48
N THR A 283 5.54 21.99 37.65
CA THR A 283 5.57 23.08 38.64
C THR A 283 5.84 24.39 37.91
N ALA A 284 5.15 25.47 38.29
CA ALA A 284 5.22 26.77 37.63
C ALA A 284 6.62 27.41 37.68
N ASN A 285 7.51 26.92 36.82
CA ASN A 285 8.72 27.61 36.41
C ASN A 285 8.36 28.62 35.33
N ARG A 286 9.17 29.69 35.25
CA ARG A 286 8.96 30.83 34.36
C ARG A 286 9.28 30.45 32.91
N GLN A 287 8.42 29.64 32.30
CA GLN A 287 8.45 29.36 30.87
C GLN A 287 8.16 30.63 30.08
N GLY A 288 8.84 30.81 28.94
CA GLY A 288 8.67 31.99 28.10
C GLY A 288 7.23 32.15 27.59
N ASP A 289 6.83 33.41 27.37
CA ASP A 289 5.46 33.81 27.01
C ASP A 289 4.88 32.98 25.84
N VAL A 290 5.70 32.78 24.80
CA VAL A 290 5.39 32.01 23.59
C VAL A 290 5.03 30.54 23.88
N THR A 291 5.67 29.92 24.87
CA THR A 291 5.38 28.51 25.23
C THR A 291 3.97 28.38 25.83
N VAL A 292 3.55 29.35 26.64
CA VAL A 292 2.20 29.40 27.22
C VAL A 292 1.16 29.65 26.11
N GLN A 293 1.43 30.60 25.21
CA GLN A 293 0.53 30.92 24.10
C GLN A 293 0.33 29.73 23.15
N ARG A 294 1.41 29.01 22.79
CA ARG A 294 1.33 27.78 21.98
C ARG A 294 0.49 26.71 22.68
N GLU A 295 0.74 26.46 23.96
CA GLU A 295 0.01 25.45 24.72
C GLU A 295 -1.50 25.80 24.82
N ASN A 296 -1.84 27.08 24.99
CA ASN A 296 -3.23 27.56 24.96
C ASN A 296 -3.93 27.28 23.62
N ALA A 297 -3.26 27.60 22.50
CA ALA A 297 -3.77 27.32 21.16
C ALA A 297 -3.97 25.82 20.93
N ARG A 298 -3.04 24.98 21.41
CA ARG A 298 -3.15 23.52 21.33
C ARG A 298 -4.39 22.98 22.04
N ARG A 299 -4.73 23.53 23.20
CA ARG A 299 -5.95 23.16 23.95
C ARG A 299 -7.22 23.53 23.18
N ALA A 300 -7.26 24.69 22.53
CA ALA A 300 -8.38 25.05 21.66
C ALA A 300 -8.51 24.05 20.50
N ILE A 301 -7.40 23.64 19.87
CA ILE A 301 -7.39 22.63 18.82
C ILE A 301 -7.96 21.30 19.33
N SER A 302 -7.51 20.82 20.49
CA SER A 302 -8.04 19.60 21.12
C SER A 302 -9.52 19.69 21.48
N LEU A 303 -9.97 20.82 22.03
CA LEU A 303 -11.38 21.11 22.32
C LEU A 303 -12.26 21.02 21.06
N ILE A 304 -11.82 21.65 19.97
CA ILE A 304 -12.56 21.64 18.70
C ILE A 304 -12.57 20.22 18.09
N PHE A 305 -11.48 19.47 18.23
CA PHE A 305 -11.41 18.09 17.74
C PHE A 305 -12.29 17.11 18.55
N GLU A 306 -12.35 17.26 19.88
CA GLU A 306 -13.13 16.36 20.75
C GLU A 306 -14.63 16.68 20.76
N LEU A 307 -15.01 17.96 20.65
CA LEU A 307 -16.39 18.44 20.86
C LEU A 307 -17.05 19.00 19.60
N GLY A 308 -16.27 19.40 18.60
CA GLY A 308 -16.78 19.97 17.35
C GLY A 308 -17.74 21.14 17.59
N ASN A 309 -18.92 21.06 16.95
CA ASN A 309 -19.91 22.14 16.94
C ASN A 309 -20.41 22.50 18.34
N ASP A 310 -20.51 21.56 19.29
CA ASP A 310 -20.99 21.84 20.66
C ASP A 310 -20.09 22.82 21.44
N PHE A 311 -18.82 22.90 21.04
CA PHE A 311 -17.87 23.92 21.49
C PHE A 311 -17.90 25.16 20.59
N MET A 312 -17.89 24.98 19.26
CA MET A 312 -17.80 26.06 18.28
C MET A 312 -19.02 27.00 18.25
N ASP A 313 -20.24 26.47 18.43
CA ASP A 313 -21.50 27.23 18.40
C ASP A 313 -21.63 28.22 19.58
N ARG A 314 -20.71 28.16 20.55
CA ARG A 314 -20.60 29.10 21.68
C ARG A 314 -19.83 30.38 21.32
N PHE A 315 -19.27 30.44 20.10
CA PHE A 315 -18.51 31.57 19.59
C PHE A 315 -19.29 32.26 18.47
N GLU A 316 -19.92 33.40 18.78
CA GLU A 316 -20.60 34.23 17.77
C GLU A 316 -19.58 35.01 16.93
N ILE A 317 -19.30 34.53 15.72
CA ILE A 317 -18.41 35.17 14.75
C ILE A 317 -19.22 36.18 13.92
N LEU A 318 -19.07 37.47 14.21
CA LEU A 318 -19.71 38.55 13.45
C LEU A 318 -18.87 39.01 12.25
N ASP A 319 -19.59 39.56 11.28
CA ASP A 319 -19.25 39.80 9.86
C ASP A 319 -17.76 39.94 9.49
N ILE A 320 -17.37 39.13 8.49
CA ILE A 320 -16.00 38.93 7.99
C ILE A 320 -15.50 40.12 7.15
N ASN A 321 -16.40 41.04 6.78
CA ASN A 321 -16.11 42.07 5.78
C ASN A 321 -15.36 43.31 6.30
N ASN A 322 -15.15 43.50 7.62
CA ASN A 322 -14.39 44.63 8.14
C ASN A 322 -12.91 44.30 8.44
N VAL A 323 -12.08 44.88 7.57
CA VAL A 323 -10.62 44.90 7.56
C VAL A 323 -10.00 45.22 8.93
N LYS A 324 -9.02 44.39 9.33
CA LYS A 324 -8.05 44.56 10.44
C LYS A 324 -8.61 44.49 11.88
N GLU A 325 -8.17 43.43 12.57
CA GLU A 325 -8.17 43.23 14.03
C GLU A 325 -9.50 43.19 14.81
N GLU A 326 -10.52 43.97 14.44
CA GLU A 326 -11.73 44.19 15.24
C GLU A 326 -12.59 42.94 15.48
N ALA A 327 -12.62 41.99 14.54
CA ALA A 327 -13.44 40.77 14.69
C ALA A 327 -13.02 39.93 15.91
N ILE A 328 -11.72 39.69 16.09
CA ILE A 328 -11.22 38.83 17.19
C ILE A 328 -11.28 39.55 18.54
N THR A 329 -11.06 40.88 18.59
CA THR A 329 -11.24 41.65 19.83
C THR A 329 -12.72 41.71 20.22
N THR A 330 -13.64 41.78 19.25
CA THR A 330 -15.09 41.70 19.47
C THR A 330 -15.52 40.32 19.98
N ILE A 331 -15.07 39.23 19.35
CA ILE A 331 -15.30 37.87 19.84
C ILE A 331 -14.76 37.74 21.27
N THR A 332 -13.54 38.21 21.55
CA THR A 332 -12.93 38.17 22.89
C THR A 332 -13.75 38.92 23.94
N ASN A 333 -14.23 40.12 23.62
CA ASN A 333 -15.04 40.93 24.54
C ASN A 333 -16.43 40.31 24.78
N LYS A 334 -17.10 39.81 23.72
CA LYS A 334 -18.37 39.08 23.85
C LYS A 334 -18.19 37.79 24.66
N LEU A 335 -17.14 37.01 24.38
CA LEU A 335 -16.83 35.76 25.07
C LEU A 335 -16.59 35.96 26.58
N ARG A 336 -15.78 36.98 26.94
CA ARG A 336 -15.58 37.35 28.35
C ARG A 336 -16.91 37.71 29.01
N ASN A 337 -17.76 38.47 28.33
CA ASN A 337 -19.06 38.87 28.86
C ASN A 337 -20.04 37.68 28.95
N PHE A 338 -20.04 36.77 27.98
CA PHE A 338 -20.86 35.54 27.95
C PHE A 338 -20.53 34.61 29.12
N PHE A 339 -19.25 34.29 29.31
CA PHE A 339 -18.80 33.49 30.45
C PHE A 339 -19.03 34.18 31.79
N ILE A 340 -18.98 35.51 31.86
CA ILE A 340 -19.40 36.24 33.08
C ILE A 340 -20.92 36.15 33.27
N SER A 341 -21.73 36.31 32.22
CA SER A 341 -23.20 36.41 32.30
C SER A 341 -23.93 35.08 32.56
N ASP A 342 -23.46 33.96 32.03
CA ASP A 342 -24.08 32.66 32.35
C ASP A 342 -23.57 32.10 33.69
N VAL A 343 -22.33 32.41 34.09
CA VAL A 343 -21.90 32.25 35.50
C VAL A 343 -22.69 33.20 36.44
N GLU A 344 -23.23 34.30 35.93
CA GLU A 344 -24.12 35.21 36.68
C GLU A 344 -25.47 34.56 37.06
N LYS A 345 -25.93 33.49 36.38
CA LYS A 345 -27.04 32.67 36.89
C LYS A 345 -26.70 32.03 38.24
N VAL A 346 -25.44 31.62 38.45
CA VAL A 346 -24.95 31.13 39.75
C VAL A 346 -24.67 32.29 40.70
N SER A 347 -24.23 33.46 40.22
CA SER A 347 -24.08 34.67 41.06
C SER A 347 -25.43 35.18 41.62
N ARG A 348 -26.56 34.92 40.95
CA ARG A 348 -27.89 35.24 41.49
C ARG A 348 -28.30 34.43 42.73
N LYS A 349 -27.60 33.33 43.07
CA LYS A 349 -27.63 32.71 44.42
C LYS A 349 -26.75 33.45 45.41
N ARG A 350 -25.56 33.91 45.00
CA ARG A 350 -24.64 34.73 45.80
C ARG A 350 -25.29 36.03 46.30
N ILE A 351 -26.15 36.64 45.48
CA ILE A 351 -26.95 37.83 45.85
C ILE A 351 -27.98 37.53 46.96
N ARG A 352 -28.35 36.25 47.17
CA ARG A 352 -29.26 35.79 48.24
C ARG A 352 -28.55 35.24 49.48
N GLN A 353 -27.22 35.28 49.53
CA GLN A 353 -26.41 34.68 50.60
C GLN A 353 -26.62 33.16 50.78
N GLU A 354 -26.97 32.44 49.72
CA GLU A 354 -26.96 30.97 49.72
C GLU A 354 -25.54 30.43 49.44
N ASP A 355 -25.11 29.42 50.20
CA ASP A 355 -23.81 28.77 50.00
C ASP A 355 -23.72 28.10 48.62
N ILE A 356 -22.65 28.41 47.88
CA ILE A 356 -22.43 27.87 46.54
C ILE A 356 -21.95 26.42 46.66
N THR A 357 -22.84 25.49 46.35
CA THR A 357 -22.54 24.06 46.44
C THR A 357 -21.47 23.63 45.44
N LEU A 358 -20.77 22.53 45.76
CA LEU A 358 -19.81 21.87 44.84
C LEU A 358 -20.46 21.52 43.49
N GLN A 359 -21.76 21.20 43.49
CA GLN A 359 -22.56 20.92 42.30
C GLN A 359 -22.77 22.16 41.41
N ASP A 360 -23.06 23.32 42.00
CA ASP A 360 -23.25 24.59 41.26
C ASP A 360 -21.97 24.99 40.50
N LYS A 361 -20.79 24.78 41.10
CA LYS A 361 -19.50 25.07 40.46
C LYS A 361 -19.13 24.06 39.37
N LEU A 362 -19.44 22.78 39.59
CA LEU A 362 -19.19 21.73 38.60
C LEU A 362 -19.99 21.98 37.32
N PHE A 363 -21.25 22.38 37.43
CA PHE A 363 -22.10 22.65 36.26
C PHE A 363 -21.61 23.85 35.44
N ALA A 364 -21.23 24.95 36.08
CA ALA A 364 -20.65 26.07 35.36
C ALA A 364 -19.31 25.69 34.70
N GLY A 365 -18.50 24.84 35.33
CA GLY A 365 -17.33 24.25 34.69
C GLY A 365 -17.68 23.42 33.44
N LEU A 366 -18.69 22.57 33.51
CA LEU A 366 -19.13 21.73 32.38
C LEU A 366 -19.77 22.54 31.24
N ASP A 367 -20.47 23.63 31.55
CA ASP A 367 -21.06 24.54 30.57
C ASP A 367 -19.99 25.36 29.83
N ILE A 368 -18.95 25.83 30.54
CA ILE A 368 -17.76 26.43 29.92
C ILE A 368 -17.06 25.44 28.96
N LEU A 369 -17.11 24.13 29.26
CA LEU A 369 -16.50 23.07 28.48
C LEU A 369 -17.34 22.53 27.33
N GLY A 370 -18.52 23.07 27.05
CA GLY A 370 -19.37 22.54 25.97
C GLY A 370 -20.25 21.34 26.32
N LEU A 371 -20.02 20.69 27.46
CA LEU A 371 -20.54 19.37 27.82
C LEU A 371 -21.99 19.37 28.34
N VAL A 372 -22.66 20.53 28.39
CA VAL A 372 -24.07 20.64 28.78
C VAL A 372 -24.88 21.26 27.64
N PRO A 373 -25.99 20.63 27.18
CA PRO A 373 -26.83 21.17 26.12
C PRO A 373 -27.43 22.54 26.47
N VAL A 374 -27.28 23.49 25.55
CA VAL A 374 -27.70 24.89 25.68
C VAL A 374 -29.18 24.99 26.05
N GLY A 375 -29.50 25.82 27.05
CA GLY A 375 -30.87 26.11 27.47
C GLY A 375 -31.55 25.04 28.34
N SER A 376 -30.90 23.90 28.59
CA SER A 376 -31.46 22.88 29.50
C SER A 376 -31.27 23.26 30.97
N GLY A 377 -32.36 23.61 31.67
CA GLY A 377 -32.35 23.70 33.13
C GLY A 377 -32.08 22.31 33.74
N ILE A 378 -31.19 22.24 34.75
CA ILE A 378 -30.62 21.02 35.40
C ILE A 378 -31.29 19.72 34.95
N SER A 379 -30.82 19.18 33.83
CA SER A 379 -31.41 17.98 33.22
C SER A 379 -31.17 16.74 34.08
N ARG A 380 -31.92 15.66 33.84
CA ARG A 380 -31.73 14.38 34.54
C ARG A 380 -30.33 13.82 34.32
N GLY A 381 -29.87 13.78 33.07
CA GLY A 381 -28.50 13.42 32.71
C GLY A 381 -27.44 14.31 33.37
N ALA A 382 -27.69 15.62 33.52
CA ALA A 382 -26.78 16.51 34.25
C ALA A 382 -26.61 16.09 35.73
N LYS A 383 -27.64 15.56 36.40
CA LYS A 383 -27.51 15.00 37.76
C LYS A 383 -26.70 13.71 37.79
N LEU A 384 -26.83 12.86 36.78
CA LEU A 384 -26.05 11.63 36.65
C LEU A 384 -24.58 11.93 36.32
N ALA A 385 -24.31 12.96 35.51
CA ALA A 385 -22.98 13.54 35.31
C ALA A 385 -22.34 13.98 36.63
N VAL A 386 -23.06 14.67 37.51
CA VAL A 386 -22.54 15.02 38.85
C VAL A 386 -22.26 13.78 39.70
N LYS A 387 -23.15 12.78 39.70
CA LYS A 387 -22.98 11.54 40.47
C LYS A 387 -21.79 10.69 39.97
N GLY A 388 -21.55 10.71 38.65
CA GLY A 388 -20.49 9.97 37.98
C GLY A 388 -19.17 10.74 37.78
N ALA A 389 -19.13 12.05 38.00
CA ALA A 389 -17.99 12.95 37.77
C ALA A 389 -16.67 12.54 38.44
N ARG A 390 -16.75 11.72 39.49
CA ARG A 390 -15.59 11.16 40.22
C ARG A 390 -15.00 9.89 39.59
N PHE A 391 -15.71 9.25 38.66
CA PHE A 391 -15.30 8.01 37.98
C PHE A 391 -14.78 8.27 36.56
N THR A 392 -15.20 9.38 35.96
CA THR A 392 -14.80 9.88 34.65
C THR A 392 -13.35 10.34 34.62
N LYS A 393 -12.63 9.93 33.57
CA LYS A 393 -11.27 10.41 33.26
C LYS A 393 -11.16 11.05 31.88
N THR A 394 -12.26 11.10 31.12
CA THR A 394 -12.31 11.53 29.73
C THR A 394 -13.56 12.36 29.45
N THR A 395 -13.49 13.24 28.45
CA THR A 395 -14.63 14.02 27.93
C THR A 395 -15.73 13.11 27.39
N LYS A 396 -15.37 12.05 26.65
CA LYS A 396 -16.31 11.00 26.22
C LYS A 396 -17.11 10.39 27.37
N GLY A 397 -16.45 10.07 28.49
CA GLY A 397 -17.10 9.56 29.69
C GLY A 397 -18.13 10.53 30.28
N PHE A 398 -17.81 11.82 30.32
CA PHE A 398 -18.75 12.87 30.74
C PHE A 398 -19.92 13.08 29.76
N SER A 399 -19.65 13.12 28.45
CA SER A 399 -20.69 13.17 27.40
C SER A 399 -21.69 12.04 27.59
N GLY A 400 -21.19 10.80 27.73
CA GLY A 400 -22.03 9.64 28.03
C GLY A 400 -22.84 9.83 29.31
N LEU A 401 -22.27 10.34 30.41
CA LEU A 401 -23.04 10.59 31.63
C LEU A 401 -24.13 11.66 31.48
N VAL A 402 -23.93 12.65 30.60
CA VAL A 402 -24.93 13.67 30.28
C VAL A 402 -26.05 13.10 29.39
N HIS A 403 -25.72 12.14 28.53
CA HIS A 403 -26.70 11.38 27.73
C HIS A 403 -27.33 10.19 28.48
N LEU A 404 -26.83 9.83 29.66
CA LEU A 404 -27.38 8.77 30.48
C LEU A 404 -28.75 9.17 31.03
N THR A 405 -29.71 8.26 30.94
CA THR A 405 -31.07 8.48 31.44
C THR A 405 -31.31 7.76 32.76
N ASP A 406 -32.17 8.35 33.61
CA ASP A 406 -32.60 7.71 34.86
C ASP A 406 -33.21 6.32 34.61
N ASP A 407 -33.88 6.11 33.47
CA ASP A 407 -34.48 4.83 33.10
C ASP A 407 -33.44 3.71 32.90
N LEU A 408 -32.26 4.03 32.37
CA LEU A 408 -31.17 3.06 32.22
C LEU A 408 -30.52 2.71 33.57
N VAL A 409 -30.39 3.69 34.46
CA VAL A 409 -29.90 3.48 35.83
C VAL A 409 -30.93 2.69 36.65
N ALA A 410 -32.23 2.94 36.46
CA ALA A 410 -33.29 2.16 37.09
C ALA A 410 -33.37 0.71 36.57
N ALA A 411 -33.08 0.48 35.28
CA ALA A 411 -33.12 -0.84 34.67
C ALA A 411 -31.92 -1.74 35.03
N TYR A 412 -30.72 -1.18 35.17
CA TYR A 412 -29.48 -1.96 35.32
C TYR A 412 -28.63 -1.60 36.57
N GLY A 413 -29.09 -0.65 37.40
CA GLY A 413 -28.42 -0.26 38.64
C GLY A 413 -27.37 0.86 38.50
N ASP A 414 -26.82 1.26 39.65
CA ASP A 414 -25.87 2.37 39.77
C ASP A 414 -24.51 2.10 39.09
N ASP A 415 -24.14 0.82 38.88
CA ASP A 415 -22.88 0.43 38.22
C ASP A 415 -22.80 0.95 36.77
N VAL A 416 -23.95 1.17 36.12
CA VAL A 416 -24.04 1.87 34.82
C VAL A 416 -23.36 3.22 34.86
N ILE A 417 -23.44 3.96 35.97
CA ILE A 417 -22.84 5.28 36.10
C ILE A 417 -21.32 5.17 36.01
N GLN A 418 -20.70 4.18 36.68
CA GLN A 418 -19.26 3.96 36.59
C GLN A 418 -18.84 3.42 35.20
N PHE A 419 -19.65 2.55 34.60
CA PHE A 419 -19.40 2.02 33.26
C PHE A 419 -19.46 3.11 32.18
N VAL A 420 -20.51 3.93 32.18
CA VAL A 420 -20.67 5.05 31.24
C VAL A 420 -19.66 6.17 31.51
N ALA A 421 -19.28 6.41 32.77
CA ALA A 421 -18.16 7.29 33.10
C ALA A 421 -16.82 6.85 32.48
N LYS A 422 -16.63 5.55 32.22
CA LYS A 422 -15.43 5.01 31.59
C LYS A 422 -15.52 4.99 30.06
N TYR A 423 -16.65 4.55 29.50
CA TYR A 423 -16.80 4.28 28.06
C TYR A 423 -17.66 5.30 27.29
N GLY A 424 -18.28 6.26 27.97
CA GLY A 424 -19.07 7.31 27.34
C GLY A 424 -20.32 6.79 26.61
N ASP A 425 -20.63 7.41 25.47
CA ASP A 425 -21.75 7.04 24.60
C ASP A 425 -21.65 5.61 24.03
N ASP A 426 -20.42 5.10 23.81
CA ASP A 426 -20.19 3.68 23.49
C ASP A 426 -20.65 2.77 24.65
N GLY A 427 -20.48 3.21 25.90
CA GLY A 427 -21.02 2.55 27.08
C GLY A 427 -22.55 2.45 27.03
N ILE A 428 -23.25 3.55 26.74
CA ILE A 428 -24.72 3.55 26.61
C ILE A 428 -25.18 2.65 25.46
N LYS A 429 -24.49 2.72 24.31
CA LYS A 429 -24.78 1.93 23.12
C LYS A 429 -24.64 0.43 23.38
N THR A 430 -23.54 0.01 24.02
CA THR A 430 -23.28 -1.40 24.36
C THR A 430 -24.20 -1.93 25.47
N LEU A 431 -24.55 -1.10 26.46
CA LEU A 431 -25.55 -1.41 27.48
C LEU A 431 -26.91 -1.73 26.87
N LYS A 432 -27.39 -0.87 25.95
CA LYS A 432 -28.65 -1.08 25.22
C LYS A 432 -28.60 -2.32 24.34
N ALA A 433 -27.52 -2.50 23.57
CA ALA A 433 -27.37 -3.64 22.67
C ALA A 433 -27.38 -4.99 23.41
N THR A 434 -26.75 -5.07 24.58
CA THR A 434 -26.59 -6.31 25.35
C THR A 434 -27.62 -6.50 26.47
N ASN A 435 -28.59 -5.58 26.59
CA ASN A 435 -29.56 -5.53 27.69
C ASN A 435 -28.87 -5.68 29.07
N GLY A 436 -27.82 -4.88 29.29
CA GLY A 436 -27.05 -4.85 30.54
C GLY A 436 -25.93 -5.90 30.69
N LYS A 437 -25.91 -7.01 29.91
CA LYS A 437 -24.87 -8.05 30.06
C LYS A 437 -23.43 -7.52 29.95
N ILE A 438 -23.19 -6.46 29.18
CA ILE A 438 -21.86 -5.89 28.97
C ILE A 438 -21.16 -5.48 30.27
N LEU A 439 -21.92 -5.14 31.33
CA LEU A 439 -21.35 -4.80 32.65
C LEU A 439 -20.46 -5.95 33.16
N ASN A 440 -21.01 -7.17 33.24
CA ASN A 440 -20.30 -8.35 33.70
C ASN A 440 -19.19 -8.76 32.72
N LEU A 441 -19.46 -8.74 31.41
CA LEU A 441 -18.47 -9.09 30.40
C LEU A 441 -17.25 -8.17 30.44
N SER A 442 -17.44 -6.86 30.66
CA SER A 442 -16.33 -5.89 30.76
C SER A 442 -15.51 -6.04 32.05
N GLN A 443 -16.10 -6.54 33.12
CA GLN A 443 -15.36 -6.89 34.35
C GLN A 443 -14.49 -8.14 34.15
N GLN A 444 -14.95 -9.10 33.35
CA GLN A 444 -14.25 -10.35 33.07
C GLN A 444 -13.17 -10.20 31.98
N TYR A 445 -13.48 -9.51 30.89
CA TYR A 445 -12.67 -9.44 29.67
C TYR A 445 -12.12 -8.04 29.34
N GLY A 446 -12.33 -7.06 30.22
CA GLY A 446 -11.75 -5.72 30.10
C GLY A 446 -12.37 -4.86 28.99
N ASP A 447 -11.54 -4.02 28.38
CA ASP A 447 -11.98 -2.95 27.47
C ASP A 447 -12.30 -3.46 26.06
N ASP A 448 -11.72 -4.58 25.65
CA ASP A 448 -11.90 -5.15 24.32
C ASP A 448 -13.32 -5.60 24.04
N VAL A 449 -14.02 -6.21 25.01
CA VAL A 449 -15.42 -6.61 24.79
C VAL A 449 -16.33 -5.40 24.58
N VAL A 450 -16.06 -4.25 25.22
CA VAL A 450 -16.83 -3.03 25.00
C VAL A 450 -16.54 -2.44 23.61
N ARG A 451 -15.27 -2.45 23.20
CA ARG A 451 -14.83 -2.06 21.85
C ARG A 451 -15.53 -2.90 20.77
N TYR A 452 -15.45 -4.23 20.88
CA TYR A 452 -16.06 -5.16 19.93
C TYR A 452 -17.59 -5.10 19.91
N VAL A 453 -18.26 -4.97 21.06
CA VAL A 453 -19.73 -4.86 21.12
C VAL A 453 -20.21 -3.50 20.58
N SER A 454 -19.45 -2.40 20.73
CA SER A 454 -19.82 -1.15 20.06
C SER A 454 -19.66 -1.27 18.55
N GLN A 455 -18.61 -1.95 18.07
CA GLN A 455 -18.32 -2.07 16.64
C GLN A 455 -19.26 -3.06 15.91
N TYR A 456 -19.54 -4.22 16.51
CA TYR A 456 -20.22 -5.35 15.86
C TYR A 456 -21.58 -5.71 16.49
N GLY A 457 -21.99 -5.04 17.58
CA GLY A 457 -23.28 -5.27 18.24
C GLY A 457 -23.28 -6.42 19.25
N SER A 458 -24.47 -6.79 19.72
CA SER A 458 -24.67 -7.76 20.81
C SER A 458 -24.07 -9.14 20.53
N THR A 459 -24.12 -9.58 19.27
CA THR A 459 -23.63 -10.90 18.84
C THR A 459 -22.14 -11.07 19.10
N ALA A 460 -21.33 -10.01 19.04
CA ALA A 460 -19.92 -10.08 19.43
C ALA A 460 -19.75 -10.30 20.95
N GLY A 461 -20.68 -9.79 21.76
CA GLY A 461 -20.77 -10.05 23.18
C GLY A 461 -21.10 -11.52 23.47
N ASP A 462 -22.10 -12.08 22.77
CA ASP A 462 -22.47 -13.50 22.90
C ASP A 462 -21.34 -14.44 22.39
N VAL A 463 -20.53 -13.99 21.42
CA VAL A 463 -19.32 -14.69 20.94
C VAL A 463 -18.21 -14.70 22.00
N ILE A 464 -17.95 -13.56 22.64
CA ILE A 464 -16.94 -13.45 23.71
C ILE A 464 -17.42 -14.17 24.97
N GLU A 465 -18.71 -14.13 25.30
CA GLU A 465 -19.32 -14.92 26.38
C GLU A 465 -19.14 -16.43 26.15
N ARG A 466 -19.17 -16.90 24.90
CA ARG A 466 -19.05 -18.31 24.53
C ARG A 466 -17.60 -18.83 24.47
N TYR A 467 -16.68 -18.07 23.89
CA TYR A 467 -15.30 -18.53 23.63
C TYR A 467 -14.24 -17.85 24.51
N GLY A 468 -14.62 -16.82 25.27
CA GLY A 468 -13.78 -16.17 26.29
C GLY A 468 -12.39 -15.75 25.83
N ASP A 469 -11.38 -16.16 26.60
CA ASP A 469 -10.00 -15.77 26.36
C ASP A 469 -9.43 -16.34 25.05
N ASP A 470 -9.95 -17.46 24.53
CA ASP A 470 -9.45 -18.06 23.28
C ASP A 470 -9.74 -17.14 22.07
N ILE A 471 -10.96 -16.59 21.96
CA ILE A 471 -11.31 -15.69 20.86
C ILE A 471 -10.56 -14.36 20.99
N LEU A 472 -10.39 -13.84 22.19
CA LEU A 472 -9.63 -12.61 22.45
C LEU A 472 -8.14 -12.81 22.14
N THR A 473 -7.56 -13.95 22.51
CA THR A 473 -6.16 -14.31 22.19
C THR A 473 -5.94 -14.42 20.68
N LEU A 474 -6.88 -15.04 19.95
CA LEU A 474 -6.82 -15.11 18.49
C LEU A 474 -6.97 -13.73 17.84
N ALA A 475 -7.85 -12.87 18.35
CA ALA A 475 -8.01 -11.50 17.85
C ALA A 475 -6.75 -10.64 18.08
N HIS A 476 -6.11 -10.74 19.26
CA HIS A 476 -4.82 -10.08 19.51
C HIS A 476 -3.69 -10.59 18.59
N LYS A 477 -3.72 -11.88 18.22
CA LYS A 477 -2.68 -12.51 17.41
C LYS A 477 -2.84 -12.30 15.90
N TYR A 478 -4.08 -12.20 15.42
CA TYR A 478 -4.40 -12.21 13.99
C TYR A 478 -5.27 -11.02 13.52
N GLY A 479 -5.72 -10.15 14.42
CA GLY A 479 -6.50 -8.94 14.16
C GLY A 479 -7.98 -9.03 14.55
N ASP A 480 -8.61 -7.87 14.74
CA ASP A 480 -10.03 -7.70 15.12
C ASP A 480 -11.02 -8.44 14.20
N ASP A 481 -10.60 -8.69 12.95
CA ASP A 481 -11.32 -9.48 11.95
C ASP A 481 -11.72 -10.88 12.47
N VAL A 482 -10.96 -11.46 13.41
CA VAL A 482 -11.32 -12.73 14.07
C VAL A 482 -12.69 -12.66 14.78
N ILE A 483 -12.98 -11.53 15.44
CA ILE A 483 -14.27 -11.30 16.12
C ILE A 483 -15.36 -11.11 15.07
N LYS A 484 -15.12 -10.28 14.05
CA LYS A 484 -16.04 -10.06 12.91
C LYS A 484 -16.48 -11.39 12.29
N TYR A 485 -15.53 -12.26 11.93
CA TYR A 485 -15.84 -13.52 11.25
C TYR A 485 -16.49 -14.56 12.15
N THR A 486 -16.10 -14.62 13.43
CA THR A 486 -16.76 -15.51 14.40
C THR A 486 -18.19 -15.04 14.69
N THR A 487 -18.45 -13.74 14.64
CA THR A 487 -19.79 -13.14 14.75
C THR A 487 -20.68 -13.50 13.55
N ILE A 488 -20.12 -13.59 12.34
CA ILE A 488 -20.86 -13.92 11.11
C ILE A 488 -21.04 -15.43 10.91
N TYR A 489 -20.02 -16.24 11.21
CA TYR A 489 -19.97 -17.68 10.88
C TYR A 489 -19.98 -18.61 12.10
N GLY A 490 -20.07 -18.07 13.31
CA GLY A 490 -20.18 -18.86 14.54
C GLY A 490 -19.02 -19.82 14.77
N GLU A 491 -19.35 -21.03 15.24
CA GLU A 491 -18.39 -22.07 15.62
C GLU A 491 -17.53 -22.55 14.45
N ASP A 492 -18.09 -22.65 13.23
CA ASP A 492 -17.32 -23.07 12.06
C ASP A 492 -16.26 -22.04 11.68
N GLY A 493 -16.59 -20.74 11.80
CA GLY A 493 -15.63 -19.64 11.65
C GLY A 493 -14.52 -19.70 12.71
N PHE A 494 -14.90 -19.87 13.99
CA PHE A 494 -13.95 -19.99 15.10
C PHE A 494 -12.98 -21.15 14.91
N ARG A 495 -13.49 -22.35 14.63
CA ARG A 495 -12.70 -23.58 14.43
C ARG A 495 -11.70 -23.44 13.29
N VAL A 496 -12.11 -22.81 12.18
CA VAL A 496 -11.24 -22.52 11.04
C VAL A 496 -10.10 -21.56 11.44
N ILE A 497 -10.40 -20.48 12.15
CA ILE A 497 -9.41 -19.50 12.60
C ILE A 497 -8.46 -20.10 13.64
N GLN A 498 -8.96 -20.89 14.58
CA GLN A 498 -8.15 -21.56 15.60
C GLN A 498 -7.10 -22.49 14.97
N LYS A 499 -7.48 -23.23 13.92
CA LYS A 499 -6.61 -24.19 13.23
C LYS A 499 -5.67 -23.55 12.20
N HIS A 500 -6.12 -22.51 11.48
CA HIS A 500 -5.41 -21.95 10.31
C HIS A 500 -5.18 -20.43 10.38
N GLY A 501 -5.25 -19.82 11.57
CA GLY A 501 -5.38 -18.36 11.76
C GLY A 501 -4.42 -17.46 10.97
N LYS A 502 -3.15 -17.85 10.80
CA LYS A 502 -2.20 -17.10 9.96
C LYS A 502 -2.54 -17.18 8.47
N ASP A 503 -2.83 -18.39 7.99
CA ASP A 503 -3.10 -18.66 6.57
C ASP A 503 -4.45 -18.06 6.16
N ILE A 504 -5.46 -18.15 7.03
CA ILE A 504 -6.80 -17.64 6.74
C ILE A 504 -6.84 -16.11 6.67
N VAL A 505 -6.09 -15.41 7.53
CA VAL A 505 -5.96 -13.94 7.48
C VAL A 505 -5.14 -13.49 6.26
N LEU A 506 -4.04 -14.20 5.94
CA LEU A 506 -3.27 -13.91 4.72
C LEU A 506 -4.09 -14.13 3.45
N LEU A 507 -4.86 -15.22 3.35
CA LEU A 507 -5.72 -15.45 2.20
C LEU A 507 -6.92 -14.49 2.16
N GLY A 508 -7.42 -14.08 3.33
CA GLY A 508 -8.44 -13.05 3.47
C GLY A 508 -7.98 -11.68 2.94
N SER A 509 -6.75 -11.27 3.21
CA SER A 509 -6.22 -10.01 2.67
C SER A 509 -5.99 -10.03 1.14
N ILE A 510 -5.78 -11.21 0.55
CA ILE A 510 -5.55 -11.38 -0.89
C ILE A 510 -6.85 -11.59 -1.69
N TYR A 511 -7.84 -12.29 -1.12
CA TYR A 511 -9.05 -12.73 -1.82
C TYR A 511 -10.36 -12.26 -1.17
N GLY A 512 -10.28 -11.47 -0.10
CA GLY A 512 -11.42 -10.98 0.68
C GLY A 512 -12.06 -12.04 1.59
N ASP A 513 -13.11 -11.62 2.30
CA ASP A 513 -13.94 -12.38 3.24
C ASP A 513 -14.43 -13.74 2.70
N ASN A 514 -14.44 -13.91 1.36
CA ASN A 514 -14.87 -15.12 0.66
C ASN A 514 -14.09 -16.38 1.07
N VAL A 515 -12.79 -16.31 1.37
CA VAL A 515 -12.03 -17.52 1.77
C VAL A 515 -12.52 -18.04 3.12
N ILE A 516 -12.79 -17.13 4.05
CA ILE A 516 -13.28 -17.44 5.41
C ILE A 516 -14.71 -17.97 5.32
N LYS A 517 -15.57 -17.29 4.55
CA LYS A 517 -16.93 -17.73 4.23
C LYS A 517 -16.98 -19.15 3.69
N LEU A 518 -16.20 -19.44 2.64
CA LEU A 518 -16.22 -20.74 1.99
C LEU A 518 -15.62 -21.84 2.89
N SER A 519 -14.60 -21.51 3.70
CA SER A 519 -14.00 -22.46 4.64
C SER A 519 -14.94 -22.82 5.79
N ALA A 520 -15.70 -21.84 6.31
CA ALA A 520 -16.74 -22.09 7.30
C ALA A 520 -17.89 -22.95 6.73
N LEU A 521 -18.34 -22.68 5.49
CA LEU A 521 -19.46 -23.38 4.87
C LEU A 521 -19.13 -24.80 4.36
N TYR A 522 -17.90 -25.05 3.92
CA TYR A 522 -17.53 -26.28 3.20
C TYR A 522 -16.34 -27.07 3.81
N GLY A 523 -15.73 -26.56 4.88
CA GLY A 523 -14.60 -27.18 5.56
C GLY A 523 -13.25 -26.50 5.30
N ASP A 524 -12.29 -26.78 6.18
CA ASP A 524 -10.94 -26.20 6.17
C ASP A 524 -10.09 -26.59 4.95
N GLU A 525 -10.43 -27.67 4.23
CA GLU A 525 -9.72 -28.06 3.00
C GLU A 525 -9.81 -27.00 1.89
N VAL A 526 -10.82 -26.11 1.96
CA VAL A 526 -10.94 -24.92 1.09
C VAL A 526 -9.66 -24.07 1.16
N ILE A 527 -9.02 -23.95 2.32
CA ILE A 527 -7.79 -23.18 2.52
C ILE A 527 -6.66 -23.75 1.66
N SER A 528 -6.51 -25.07 1.65
CA SER A 528 -5.52 -25.77 0.82
C SER A 528 -5.80 -25.57 -0.68
N TYR A 529 -7.06 -25.68 -1.10
CA TYR A 529 -7.44 -25.50 -2.49
C TYR A 529 -7.28 -24.04 -2.97
N VAL A 530 -7.61 -23.06 -2.13
CA VAL A 530 -7.40 -21.63 -2.42
C VAL A 530 -5.91 -21.28 -2.41
N SER A 531 -5.13 -21.80 -1.48
CA SER A 531 -3.67 -21.63 -1.47
C SER A 531 -3.01 -22.18 -2.75
N LYS A 532 -3.46 -23.34 -3.23
CA LYS A 532 -2.90 -24.01 -4.42
C LYS A 532 -3.39 -23.44 -5.77
N TYR A 533 -4.64 -23.01 -5.86
CA TYR A 533 -5.28 -22.59 -7.12
C TYR A 533 -5.73 -21.12 -7.17
N GLY A 534 -5.50 -20.36 -6.09
CA GLY A 534 -5.79 -18.93 -5.98
C GLY A 534 -7.24 -18.56 -6.30
N THR A 535 -7.41 -17.44 -7.02
CA THR A 535 -8.71 -16.92 -7.46
C THR A 535 -9.56 -17.95 -8.23
N ASN A 536 -8.93 -18.89 -8.95
CA ASN A 536 -9.66 -19.95 -9.66
C ASN A 536 -10.25 -20.98 -8.69
N GLY A 537 -9.55 -21.27 -7.59
CA GLY A 537 -10.07 -22.08 -6.49
C GLY A 537 -11.29 -21.43 -5.85
N VAL A 538 -11.18 -20.14 -5.48
CA VAL A 538 -12.29 -19.37 -4.90
C VAL A 538 -13.53 -19.41 -5.81
N LYS A 539 -13.40 -19.02 -7.08
CA LYS A 539 -14.52 -18.98 -8.05
C LYS A 539 -15.19 -20.34 -8.26
N VAL A 540 -14.42 -21.43 -8.28
CA VAL A 540 -14.95 -22.79 -8.47
C VAL A 540 -15.70 -23.27 -7.23
N ILE A 541 -15.15 -23.04 -6.03
CA ILE A 541 -15.77 -23.44 -4.77
C ILE A 541 -17.02 -22.59 -4.50
N GLU A 542 -16.98 -21.29 -4.82
CA GLU A 542 -18.15 -20.40 -4.74
C GLU A 542 -19.28 -20.84 -5.68
N LYS A 543 -18.97 -21.18 -6.95
CA LYS A 543 -19.99 -21.57 -7.94
C LYS A 543 -20.57 -22.96 -7.71
N TYR A 544 -19.77 -23.95 -7.29
CA TYR A 544 -20.19 -25.37 -7.26
C TYR A 544 -20.29 -25.98 -5.85
N GLY A 545 -19.76 -25.29 -4.83
CA GLY A 545 -19.87 -25.65 -3.42
C GLY A 545 -19.47 -27.09 -3.09
N ASN A 546 -20.26 -27.73 -2.23
CA ASN A 546 -20.03 -29.11 -1.78
C ASN A 546 -19.81 -30.12 -2.91
N ASN A 547 -20.41 -29.94 -4.10
CA ASN A 547 -20.22 -30.88 -5.22
C ASN A 547 -18.76 -30.94 -5.68
N VAL A 548 -18.08 -29.79 -5.80
CA VAL A 548 -16.68 -29.78 -6.25
C VAL A 548 -15.72 -30.18 -5.13
N ILE A 549 -16.05 -29.84 -3.89
CA ILE A 549 -15.30 -30.25 -2.69
C ILE A 549 -15.34 -31.77 -2.51
N GLN A 550 -16.52 -32.40 -2.56
CA GLN A 550 -16.66 -33.86 -2.44
C GLN A 550 -15.93 -34.61 -3.56
N MET A 551 -15.97 -34.08 -4.79
CA MET A 551 -15.22 -34.64 -5.92
C MET A 551 -13.71 -34.49 -5.76
N ALA A 552 -13.23 -33.35 -5.23
CA ALA A 552 -11.83 -33.13 -4.91
C ALA A 552 -11.33 -34.10 -3.83
N LYS A 553 -12.11 -34.33 -2.75
CA LYS A 553 -11.80 -35.36 -1.73
C LYS A 553 -11.74 -36.77 -2.33
N SER A 554 -12.68 -37.10 -3.22
CA SER A 554 -12.83 -38.47 -3.76
C SER A 554 -11.80 -38.81 -4.85
N HIS A 555 -11.33 -37.82 -5.62
CA HIS A 555 -10.59 -38.05 -6.85
C HIS A 555 -9.30 -37.22 -7.03
N GLY A 556 -9.04 -36.26 -6.14
CA GLY A 556 -7.86 -35.39 -6.15
C GLY A 556 -8.20 -33.92 -6.39
N ASP A 557 -7.40 -33.02 -5.84
CA ASP A 557 -7.62 -31.57 -5.88
C ASP A 557 -7.52 -30.95 -7.29
N ASP A 558 -6.90 -31.65 -8.24
CA ASP A 558 -6.94 -31.35 -9.69
C ASP A 558 -8.36 -31.19 -10.25
N VAL A 559 -9.40 -31.72 -9.58
CA VAL A 559 -10.80 -31.40 -9.90
C VAL A 559 -11.03 -29.89 -9.90
N ILE A 560 -10.52 -29.15 -8.91
CA ILE A 560 -10.69 -27.69 -8.80
C ILE A 560 -10.10 -26.99 -10.02
N LYS A 561 -8.88 -27.39 -10.42
CA LYS A 561 -8.19 -26.90 -11.62
C LYS A 561 -9.02 -27.15 -12.89
N TYR A 562 -9.45 -28.38 -13.13
CA TYR A 562 -10.14 -28.70 -14.38
C TYR A 562 -11.57 -28.15 -14.43
N VAL A 563 -12.29 -28.10 -13.32
CA VAL A 563 -13.60 -27.44 -13.23
C VAL A 563 -13.48 -25.93 -13.49
N SER A 564 -12.37 -25.28 -13.10
CA SER A 564 -12.11 -23.88 -13.47
C SER A 564 -11.93 -23.66 -14.98
N MET A 565 -11.40 -24.66 -15.69
CA MET A 565 -11.12 -24.59 -17.14
C MET A 565 -12.31 -24.98 -18.02
N TYR A 566 -13.15 -25.90 -17.54
CA TYR A 566 -14.22 -26.54 -18.33
C TYR A 566 -15.65 -26.26 -17.81
N GLY A 567 -15.78 -25.60 -16.65
CA GLY A 567 -17.08 -25.29 -16.05
C GLY A 567 -17.93 -26.52 -15.74
N ASP A 568 -19.23 -26.43 -16.02
CA ASP A 568 -20.23 -27.44 -15.66
C ASP A 568 -19.94 -28.81 -16.27
N ASP A 569 -19.37 -28.84 -17.49
CA ASP A 569 -18.98 -30.08 -18.15
C ASP A 569 -17.70 -30.68 -17.57
N GLY A 570 -16.84 -29.83 -17.00
CA GLY A 570 -15.73 -30.28 -16.17
C GLY A 570 -16.21 -30.99 -14.90
N LEU A 571 -17.24 -30.44 -14.24
CA LEU A 571 -17.83 -31.04 -13.04
C LEU A 571 -18.49 -32.40 -13.36
N LYS A 572 -19.24 -32.48 -14.47
CA LYS A 572 -19.82 -33.75 -14.96
C LYS A 572 -18.75 -34.81 -15.27
N LEU A 573 -17.57 -34.41 -15.74
CA LEU A 573 -16.46 -35.33 -15.97
C LEU A 573 -15.72 -35.70 -14.69
N ALA A 574 -15.53 -34.78 -13.74
CA ALA A 574 -15.02 -35.12 -12.41
C ALA A 574 -15.90 -36.21 -11.74
N GLY A 575 -17.22 -36.13 -11.92
CA GLY A 575 -18.19 -37.17 -11.51
C GLY A 575 -18.05 -38.54 -12.18
N LYS A 576 -17.21 -38.67 -13.23
CA LYS A 576 -16.80 -39.97 -13.81
C LYS A 576 -15.49 -40.50 -13.21
N GLY A 577 -15.05 -39.93 -12.08
CA GLY A 577 -13.85 -40.33 -11.37
C GLY A 577 -12.56 -40.01 -12.11
N LYS A 578 -11.49 -40.73 -11.73
CA LYS A 578 -10.13 -40.56 -12.28
C LYS A 578 -10.09 -40.63 -13.82
N ALA A 579 -10.98 -41.40 -14.45
CA ALA A 579 -11.08 -41.48 -15.91
C ALA A 579 -11.53 -40.15 -16.56
N GLY A 580 -12.48 -39.41 -15.95
CA GLY A 580 -12.90 -38.11 -16.47
C GLY A 580 -11.85 -37.02 -16.22
N LEU A 581 -11.14 -37.07 -15.10
CA LEU A 581 -9.96 -36.24 -14.83
C LEU A 581 -8.85 -36.45 -15.85
N LEU A 582 -8.57 -37.69 -16.23
CA LEU A 582 -7.65 -38.01 -17.32
C LEU A 582 -8.08 -37.36 -18.64
N VAL A 583 -9.35 -37.48 -19.05
CA VAL A 583 -9.88 -36.82 -20.27
C VAL A 583 -9.66 -35.31 -20.23
N MET A 584 -9.96 -34.66 -19.10
CA MET A 584 -9.77 -33.21 -18.91
C MET A 584 -8.29 -32.79 -18.94
N ARG A 585 -7.37 -33.67 -18.53
CA ARG A 585 -5.92 -33.45 -18.55
C ARG A 585 -5.30 -33.47 -19.94
N PHE A 586 -5.86 -34.23 -20.89
CA PHE A 586 -5.29 -34.40 -22.23
C PHE A 586 -5.93 -33.54 -23.32
N LEU A 587 -7.15 -33.05 -23.10
CA LEU A 587 -7.80 -32.13 -24.03
C LEU A 587 -7.42 -30.68 -23.69
N SER A 588 -7.58 -29.79 -24.67
CA SER A 588 -7.55 -28.35 -24.45
C SER A 588 -8.97 -27.79 -24.43
N PRO A 589 -9.26 -26.67 -23.72
CA PRO A 589 -10.60 -26.06 -23.69
C PRO A 589 -11.22 -25.83 -25.08
N ARG A 590 -10.41 -25.45 -26.06
CA ARG A 590 -10.84 -25.21 -27.46
C ARG A 590 -11.29 -26.48 -28.19
N VAL A 591 -10.61 -27.61 -27.96
CA VAL A 591 -10.99 -28.91 -28.55
C VAL A 591 -12.17 -29.49 -27.79
N PHE A 592 -12.13 -29.40 -26.45
CA PHE A 592 -13.18 -29.89 -25.57
C PHE A 592 -14.54 -29.27 -25.90
N ALA A 593 -14.64 -27.94 -26.02
CA ALA A 593 -15.89 -27.25 -26.31
C ALA A 593 -16.56 -27.69 -27.63
N LYS A 594 -15.78 -28.16 -28.62
CA LYS A 594 -16.32 -28.72 -29.87
C LYS A 594 -16.83 -30.16 -29.69
N CYS A 595 -16.16 -30.94 -28.85
CA CYS A 595 -16.43 -32.36 -28.65
C CYS A 595 -17.42 -32.65 -27.51
N VAL A 596 -17.69 -31.68 -26.63
CA VAL A 596 -18.51 -31.83 -25.41
C VAL A 596 -19.92 -32.35 -25.69
N LYS A 597 -20.51 -31.96 -26.82
CA LYS A 597 -21.84 -32.41 -27.31
C LYS A 597 -21.93 -33.93 -27.50
N PHE A 598 -20.80 -34.62 -27.67
CA PHE A 598 -20.73 -36.05 -27.91
C PHE A 598 -20.42 -36.89 -26.66
N ILE A 599 -20.16 -36.27 -25.50
CA ILE A 599 -19.90 -36.97 -24.23
C ILE A 599 -21.10 -37.82 -23.77
N LYS A 600 -22.30 -37.51 -24.25
CA LYS A 600 -23.53 -38.31 -24.05
C LYS A 600 -23.43 -39.72 -24.64
N TYR A 601 -22.59 -39.95 -25.65
CA TYR A 601 -22.40 -41.26 -26.32
C TYR A 601 -21.29 -42.12 -25.68
N GLY A 602 -20.72 -41.68 -24.56
CA GLY A 602 -19.70 -42.44 -23.82
C GLY A 602 -18.26 -42.05 -24.17
N LEU A 603 -17.33 -42.50 -23.32
CA LEU A 603 -15.92 -42.08 -23.32
C LEU A 603 -15.19 -42.56 -24.59
N VAL A 604 -15.43 -43.82 -25.00
CA VAL A 604 -14.86 -44.41 -26.22
C VAL A 604 -15.33 -43.71 -27.48
N ALA A 605 -16.64 -43.45 -27.61
CA ALA A 605 -17.19 -42.71 -28.74
C ALA A 605 -16.63 -41.29 -28.83
N SER A 606 -16.47 -40.62 -27.69
CA SER A 606 -15.87 -39.28 -27.61
C SER A 606 -14.42 -39.28 -28.11
N ILE A 607 -13.59 -40.23 -27.66
CA ILE A 607 -12.20 -40.40 -28.12
C ILE A 607 -12.13 -40.62 -29.64
N LEU A 608 -12.98 -41.50 -30.17
CA LEU A 608 -13.04 -41.81 -31.60
C LEU A 608 -13.41 -40.56 -32.43
N LEU A 609 -14.38 -39.76 -31.95
CA LEU A 609 -14.82 -38.53 -32.61
C LEU A 609 -13.75 -37.42 -32.56
N ILE A 610 -12.99 -37.32 -31.46
CA ILE A 610 -11.85 -36.39 -31.35
C ILE A 610 -10.75 -36.77 -32.36
N PHE A 611 -10.45 -38.07 -32.51
CA PHE A 611 -9.51 -38.56 -33.53
C PHE A 611 -9.98 -38.25 -34.96
N LEU A 612 -11.26 -38.47 -35.28
CA LEU A 612 -11.81 -38.17 -36.61
C LEU A 612 -11.84 -36.67 -36.94
N THR A 613 -12.28 -35.83 -35.99
CA THR A 613 -12.53 -34.41 -36.25
C THR A 613 -11.27 -33.55 -36.14
N HIS A 614 -10.37 -33.86 -35.19
CA HIS A 614 -9.17 -33.08 -34.91
C HIS A 614 -7.94 -33.99 -34.70
N PRO A 615 -7.53 -34.77 -35.72
CA PRO A 615 -6.48 -35.79 -35.60
C PRO A 615 -5.13 -35.25 -35.12
N ILE A 616 -4.75 -34.03 -35.53
CA ILE A 616 -3.50 -33.38 -35.11
C ILE A 616 -3.51 -33.07 -33.61
N ALA A 617 -4.66 -32.57 -33.09
CA ALA A 617 -4.80 -32.28 -31.67
C ALA A 617 -4.84 -33.57 -30.83
N PHE A 618 -5.49 -34.62 -31.35
CA PHE A 618 -5.46 -35.95 -30.74
C PHE A 618 -4.04 -36.52 -30.66
N LEU A 619 -3.27 -36.47 -31.75
CA LEU A 619 -1.86 -36.93 -31.75
C LEU A 619 -1.00 -36.14 -30.75
N SER A 620 -1.13 -34.81 -30.71
CA SER A 620 -0.38 -33.97 -29.77
C SER A 620 -0.69 -34.32 -28.30
N GLY A 621 -1.96 -34.56 -27.98
CA GLY A 621 -2.38 -35.06 -26.66
C GLY A 621 -1.83 -36.46 -26.35
N LEU A 622 -1.87 -37.39 -27.31
CA LEU A 622 -1.36 -38.75 -27.17
C LEU A 622 0.17 -38.78 -26.97
N ILE A 623 0.91 -37.97 -27.71
CA ILE A 623 2.37 -37.79 -27.55
C ILE A 623 2.67 -37.29 -26.13
N SER A 624 1.96 -36.26 -25.67
CA SER A 624 2.14 -35.67 -24.34
C SER A 624 1.79 -36.66 -23.22
N PHE A 625 0.77 -37.50 -23.43
CA PHE A 625 0.42 -38.59 -22.50
C PHE A 625 1.51 -39.65 -22.39
N LEU A 626 1.97 -40.19 -23.52
CA LEU A 626 3.00 -41.23 -23.55
C LEU A 626 4.34 -40.70 -22.99
N ALA A 627 4.66 -39.42 -23.25
CA ALA A 627 5.83 -38.75 -22.69
C ALA A 627 5.77 -38.72 -21.15
N TRP A 628 4.61 -38.33 -20.59
CA TRP A 628 4.43 -38.36 -19.14
C TRP A 628 4.40 -39.79 -18.56
N LEU A 629 3.69 -40.73 -19.20
CA LEU A 629 3.54 -42.11 -18.74
C LEU A 629 4.89 -42.85 -18.62
N PHE A 630 5.78 -42.63 -19.58
CA PHE A 630 7.13 -43.19 -19.60
C PHE A 630 8.19 -42.23 -19.05
N CYS A 631 7.78 -41.11 -18.43
CA CYS A 631 8.64 -40.04 -17.90
C CYS A 631 9.79 -39.63 -18.86
N THR A 632 9.47 -39.59 -20.16
CA THR A 632 10.40 -39.48 -21.30
C THR A 632 10.11 -38.21 -22.11
N SER A 633 11.06 -37.69 -22.88
CA SER A 633 10.84 -36.49 -23.68
C SER A 633 9.76 -36.70 -24.76
N PRO A 634 8.89 -35.70 -25.05
CA PRO A 634 7.91 -35.79 -26.13
C PRO A 634 8.51 -36.08 -27.51
N VAL A 635 9.75 -35.65 -27.74
CA VAL A 635 10.49 -35.89 -28.99
C VAL A 635 10.79 -37.37 -29.19
N LEU A 636 11.23 -38.08 -28.15
CA LEU A 636 11.47 -39.54 -28.24
C LEU A 636 10.18 -40.31 -28.53
N ILE A 637 9.06 -39.89 -27.93
CA ILE A 637 7.75 -40.48 -28.19
C ILE A 637 7.29 -40.23 -29.63
N ILE A 638 7.50 -39.02 -30.18
CA ILE A 638 7.25 -38.72 -31.60
C ILE A 638 8.07 -39.66 -32.48
N ILE A 639 9.37 -39.82 -32.21
CA ILE A 639 10.25 -40.71 -32.96
C ILE A 639 9.74 -42.16 -32.93
N ILE A 640 9.37 -42.68 -31.75
CA ILE A 640 8.81 -44.03 -31.58
C ILE A 640 7.50 -44.20 -32.36
N LEU A 641 6.56 -43.26 -32.26
CA LEU A 641 5.29 -43.29 -33.01
C LEU A 641 5.51 -43.20 -34.52
N CYS A 642 6.48 -42.40 -34.98
CA CYS A 642 6.87 -42.34 -36.39
C CYS A 642 7.46 -43.67 -36.87
N PHE A 643 8.34 -44.32 -36.10
CA PHE A 643 8.86 -45.66 -36.44
C PHE A 643 7.74 -46.71 -36.52
N ILE A 644 6.79 -46.70 -35.59
CA ILE A 644 5.61 -47.58 -35.61
C ILE A 644 4.78 -47.31 -36.87
N ALA A 645 4.48 -46.04 -37.18
CA ALA A 645 3.71 -45.66 -38.37
C ALA A 645 4.41 -46.08 -39.67
N VAL A 646 5.72 -45.87 -39.79
CA VAL A 646 6.53 -46.31 -40.95
C VAL A 646 6.56 -47.84 -41.06
N PHE A 647 6.68 -48.57 -39.95
CA PHE A 647 6.62 -50.03 -39.94
C PHE A 647 5.27 -50.55 -40.46
N PHE A 648 4.15 -49.97 -40.01
CA PHE A 648 2.82 -50.30 -40.52
C PHE A 648 2.65 -49.90 -42.00
N LEU A 649 3.18 -48.75 -42.43
CA LEU A 649 3.15 -48.32 -43.83
C LEU A 649 3.92 -49.29 -44.74
N ILE A 650 5.11 -49.74 -44.32
CA ILE A 650 5.92 -50.72 -45.05
C ILE A 650 5.20 -52.08 -45.12
N LYS A 651 4.55 -52.50 -44.03
CA LYS A 651 3.75 -53.74 -43.99
C LYS A 651 2.53 -53.66 -44.92
N PHE A 652 1.86 -52.50 -44.97
CA PHE A 652 0.74 -52.22 -45.86
C PHE A 652 1.18 -52.21 -47.34
N LEU A 653 2.26 -51.49 -47.67
CA LEU A 653 2.84 -51.44 -49.02
C LEU A 653 3.34 -52.80 -49.51
N LYS A 654 3.86 -53.67 -48.62
CA LYS A 654 4.22 -55.06 -48.96
C LYS A 654 3.01 -55.86 -49.44
N ASN A 655 1.84 -55.70 -48.84
CA ASN A 655 0.62 -56.39 -49.27
C ASN A 655 0.12 -55.91 -50.66
N PHE A 656 0.43 -54.67 -51.06
CA PHE A 656 0.08 -54.13 -52.38
C PHE A 656 1.03 -54.52 -53.53
N LYS A 657 2.10 -55.31 -53.28
CA LYS A 657 3.05 -55.76 -54.33
C LYS A 657 2.40 -56.54 -55.49
N VAL A 658 1.22 -57.11 -55.30
CA VAL A 658 0.46 -57.79 -56.37
C VAL A 658 -0.07 -56.78 -57.40
N PHE A 659 -0.50 -55.59 -56.95
CA PHE A 659 -1.17 -54.58 -57.77
C PHE A 659 -0.21 -53.79 -58.69
N PHE A 660 1.07 -53.65 -58.31
CA PHE A 660 2.07 -52.87 -59.06
C PHE A 660 2.85 -53.66 -60.13
N ARG A 661 2.62 -54.97 -60.27
CA ARG A 661 3.27 -55.79 -61.33
C ARG A 661 3.14 -55.21 -62.76
N PRO A 662 1.95 -54.77 -63.26
CA PRO A 662 1.85 -54.27 -64.64
C PRO A 662 2.67 -52.99 -64.88
N PHE A 663 2.82 -52.12 -63.89
CA PHE A 663 3.61 -50.88 -64.04
C PHE A 663 5.12 -51.18 -64.25
N SER A 664 5.64 -52.26 -63.65
CA SER A 664 7.03 -52.68 -63.82
C SER A 664 7.35 -53.22 -65.22
N LEU A 665 6.34 -53.70 -65.96
CA LEU A 665 6.48 -54.16 -67.35
C LEU A 665 6.56 -52.98 -68.32
N ILE A 666 5.74 -51.95 -68.12
CA ILE A 666 5.76 -50.72 -68.93
C ILE A 666 7.14 -50.02 -68.83
N LEU A 667 7.69 -49.93 -67.62
CA LEU A 667 9.03 -49.35 -67.42
C LEU A 667 10.16 -50.16 -68.12
N ARG A 668 9.95 -51.47 -68.31
CA ARG A 668 10.92 -52.37 -68.97
C ARG A 668 10.86 -52.28 -70.50
N VAL A 669 9.71 -51.90 -71.07
CA VAL A 669 9.56 -51.58 -72.50
C VAL A 669 10.19 -50.22 -72.82
N LEU A 670 10.00 -49.21 -71.95
CA LEU A 670 10.61 -47.88 -72.14
C LEU A 670 12.15 -47.93 -72.19
N LYS A 671 12.76 -48.86 -71.45
CA LYS A 671 14.22 -49.07 -71.40
C LYS A 671 14.80 -49.80 -72.63
N ARG A 672 14.01 -50.01 -73.69
CA ARG A 672 14.46 -50.52 -75.01
C ARG A 672 14.57 -49.41 -76.06
N PHE A 673 14.21 -48.18 -75.72
CA PHE A 673 14.23 -46.99 -76.60
C PHE A 673 15.22 -45.90 -76.11
N VAL A 674 16.14 -46.27 -75.22
CA VAL A 674 17.29 -45.49 -74.74
C VAL A 674 18.49 -46.41 -74.69
#